data_AF-A0A7J4MHF7-F1
#
_entry.id   AF-A0A7J4MHF7-F1
#
_cell.length_a   1.000
_cell.length_b   1.000
_cell.length_c   1.000
_cell.angle_alpha   90.00
_cell.angle_beta   90.00
_cell.angle_gamma   90.00
#
_symmetry.space_group_name_H-M   'P 1'
#
loop_
_entity.id
_entity.type
_entity.pdbx_description
1 polymer ?
#
loop_
_entity_poly.entity_id
_entity_poly.type
_entity_poly.pdbx_seq_one_letter_code
_entity_poly.pdbx_strand_id
1 'polypeptide(L)'
;DMDGIADPDEYVVLTLYSDGNAPTANYTGTFSDDANKGQDPPGKVSIYIEGTDLGGNSIEAGVPGFDNDLVTYVSMDAKTPNIRNFFIEDSDGERLHNPSEGAPFYQGPWNMTMYAGNQYHLIVEATDENGWRDINYFEIDLGAQDMVVYYSPRNETAWTDSTDIEIIEAGNDSDGPQVLRMDGGRLIDPFEDEFYLDLPIRMNWDIIGIGGGTMIPQLRIKDMDRDPSIMSESGGRHKQRWVYSDGIQLDFRSGISPSFTDLSYPYSQDVQVAFVFPGDTISMEGQYAYIDGINFGVYVLPEGDFTLEVTRLEATMDGSKGYFAYPAGGADGSKTDGPTLHSIDGGAFNINITAPPLNNEYTYTFRLVNLPDGATDSTANICDGNSAFGCASFKIKVDASKPEIDDDSWSASSGINGEVLGNTMPSSTMHCIDVEAVIEENAALLAGEVNLMWSFYSDADSNLTWPVYGQKFGVEAQSHPLDLKIQGGDYLVSAECVDLWPDPQDPTQAQITTVDLVMWIEGRDSAGWDIEGGGPNIAGGISSIYSSNPVHNSQYRLVHEQAKFNVIDVRMTPKSPEVGQTPELEISIQNIGTKDGNITLEVQSVKDGGFPTTELTWTTEEIAQGTMANVFVTDLEVFGTPTSGMYFLIVDAESNEVLWNGSQNSKSFNVAEASDDEGFLSGSGMLIVIGLATLILILLVVVVVLAKRNSGDGNYEYEYEYDEEVEKSYAEVPRSGPPSAGPPPAADVDPVMAAAMAEFPQWDQATIQGYFDQGWDIDSLRDWVNSNQ
;
A
#
# COMPACT_ATOMS: atom_id res chain seq x y z
N ASP A 1 -53.82 47.16 50.61
CA ASP A 1 -55.29 46.83 50.67
C ASP A 1 -55.66 45.71 49.67
N MET A 2 -54.91 44.61 49.68
CA MET A 2 -54.91 43.54 48.65
C MET A 2 -54.44 43.98 47.24
N ASP A 3 -53.86 45.17 47.08
CA ASP A 3 -53.17 45.60 45.86
C ASP A 3 -51.77 44.99 45.68
N GLY A 4 -51.22 44.40 46.74
CA GLY A 4 -49.90 43.76 46.78
C GLY A 4 -48.76 44.68 47.22
N ILE A 5 -49.06 45.89 47.68
CA ILE A 5 -48.11 46.87 48.22
C ILE A 5 -48.25 46.89 49.74
N ALA A 6 -47.17 46.64 50.47
CA ALA A 6 -47.19 46.67 51.94
C ALA A 6 -47.19 48.12 52.46
N ASP A 7 -48.39 48.67 52.67
CA ASP A 7 -48.58 50.02 53.19
C ASP A 7 -48.43 50.10 54.73
N PRO A 8 -48.00 51.24 55.31
CA PRO A 8 -47.69 51.35 56.74
C PRO A 8 -48.85 51.02 57.69
N ASP A 9 -50.12 51.15 57.26
CA ASP A 9 -51.30 50.80 58.05
C ASP A 9 -51.73 49.33 57.94
N GLU A 10 -51.06 48.53 57.12
CA GLU A 10 -51.22 47.06 57.06
C GLU A 10 -50.30 46.32 58.05
N TYR A 11 -49.26 46.96 58.56
CA TYR A 11 -48.27 46.33 59.44
C TYR A 11 -48.82 46.05 60.84
N VAL A 12 -48.56 44.83 61.34
CA VAL A 12 -48.83 44.46 62.74
C VAL A 12 -47.65 44.85 63.62
N VAL A 13 -47.84 45.85 64.49
CA VAL A 13 -46.79 46.35 65.38
C VAL A 13 -46.50 45.39 66.53
N LEU A 14 -45.26 44.90 66.62
CA LEU A 14 -44.73 44.14 67.75
C LEU A 14 -43.70 44.97 68.54
N THR A 15 -43.93 45.15 69.85
CA THR A 15 -42.92 45.79 70.72
C THR A 15 -41.81 44.81 71.08
N LEU A 16 -40.59 45.06 70.59
CA LEU A 16 -39.39 44.33 71.00
C LEU A 16 -38.89 44.84 72.36
N TYR A 17 -38.41 43.93 73.21
CA TYR A 17 -37.85 44.28 74.52
C TYR A 17 -36.33 44.13 74.53
N SER A 18 -35.64 45.13 75.07
CA SER A 18 -34.19 45.13 75.25
C SER A 18 -33.77 44.30 76.46
N ASP A 19 -32.65 43.59 76.36
CA ASP A 19 -31.97 42.97 77.51
C ASP A 19 -31.26 43.99 78.43
N GLY A 20 -31.16 45.25 78.01
CA GLY A 20 -30.57 46.35 78.77
C GLY A 20 -29.04 46.32 78.89
N ASN A 21 -28.36 45.46 78.12
CA ASN A 21 -26.90 45.33 78.16
C ASN A 21 -26.19 46.50 77.46
N ALA A 22 -24.93 46.74 77.84
CA ALA A 22 -24.08 47.77 77.25
C ALA A 22 -22.63 47.24 77.10
N PRO A 23 -21.90 47.57 76.02
CA PRO A 23 -22.25 48.54 74.96
C PRO A 23 -23.22 48.01 73.89
N THR A 24 -23.51 46.71 73.89
CA THR A 24 -24.45 46.07 72.95
C THR A 24 -25.65 45.55 73.72
N ALA A 25 -26.85 45.93 73.28
CA ALA A 25 -28.11 45.43 73.80
C ALA A 25 -28.78 44.53 72.74
N ASN A 26 -29.34 43.41 73.16
CA ASN A 26 -30.14 42.54 72.29
C ASN A 26 -31.62 42.89 72.43
N TYR A 27 -32.36 42.83 71.32
CA TYR A 27 -33.79 43.02 71.26
C TYR A 27 -34.41 41.74 70.73
N THR A 28 -35.39 41.19 71.46
CA THR A 28 -36.03 39.92 71.09
C THR A 28 -37.55 40.07 71.07
N GLY A 29 -38.18 39.42 70.11
CA GLY A 29 -39.62 39.30 69.97
C GLY A 29 -39.99 38.02 69.24
N THR A 30 -41.28 37.71 69.21
CA THR A 30 -41.83 36.58 68.45
C THR A 30 -43.19 37.01 67.92
N PHE A 31 -43.43 36.75 66.64
CA PHE A 31 -44.72 36.94 65.97
C PHE A 31 -45.15 35.59 65.38
N SER A 32 -46.40 35.49 64.94
CA SER A 32 -46.90 34.39 64.12
C SER A 32 -47.25 34.96 62.76
N ASP A 33 -46.94 34.21 61.70
CA ASP A 33 -47.34 34.51 60.33
C ASP A 33 -48.45 33.59 59.82
N ASP A 34 -49.10 32.83 60.71
CA ASP A 34 -50.12 31.81 60.37
C ASP A 34 -51.27 32.37 59.50
N ALA A 35 -51.47 33.70 59.50
CA ALA A 35 -52.43 34.38 58.65
C ALA A 35 -52.01 34.46 57.16
N ASN A 36 -50.71 34.45 56.86
CA ASN A 36 -50.11 34.53 55.53
C ASN A 36 -49.82 33.14 54.93
N LYS A 37 -49.71 32.12 55.80
CA LYS A 37 -49.43 30.74 55.43
C LYS A 37 -50.54 30.12 54.59
N GLY A 38 -50.16 29.44 53.50
CA GLY A 38 -51.09 28.70 52.64
C GLY A 38 -52.06 29.58 51.82
N GLN A 39 -51.76 30.87 51.65
CA GLN A 39 -52.50 31.73 50.73
C GLN A 39 -52.17 31.40 49.25
N ASP A 40 -53.11 31.69 48.36
CA ASP A 40 -52.95 31.66 46.90
C ASP A 40 -53.37 33.03 46.33
N PRO A 41 -52.44 33.85 45.80
CA PRO A 41 -51.00 33.60 45.71
C PRO A 41 -50.30 33.55 47.09
N PRO A 42 -49.08 32.98 47.19
CA PRO A 42 -48.34 32.86 48.44
C PRO A 42 -48.17 34.19 49.20
N GLY A 43 -48.46 34.16 50.51
CA GLY A 43 -48.47 35.35 51.35
C GLY A 43 -47.06 35.90 51.57
N LYS A 44 -46.77 37.11 51.07
CA LYS A 44 -45.50 37.80 51.32
C LYS A 44 -45.51 38.47 52.68
N VAL A 45 -44.41 38.33 53.42
CA VAL A 45 -44.21 38.94 54.75
C VAL A 45 -43.05 39.92 54.70
N SER A 46 -43.21 41.06 55.36
CA SER A 46 -42.27 42.18 55.41
C SER A 46 -42.13 42.63 56.87
N ILE A 47 -40.92 42.86 57.37
CA ILE A 47 -40.66 43.14 58.80
C ILE A 47 -39.58 44.21 58.95
N TYR A 48 -39.99 45.45 59.28
CA TYR A 48 -39.07 46.53 59.64
C TYR A 48 -39.03 46.70 61.17
N ILE A 49 -37.97 47.34 61.66
CA ILE A 49 -37.80 47.66 63.08
C ILE A 49 -37.62 49.17 63.21
N GLU A 50 -38.60 49.84 63.83
CA GLU A 50 -38.47 51.23 64.28
C GLU A 50 -38.22 51.29 65.80
N GLY A 51 -37.42 52.27 66.23
CA GLY A 51 -37.13 52.49 67.64
C GLY A 51 -35.90 53.36 67.87
N THR A 52 -35.50 53.51 69.12
CA THR A 52 -34.27 54.21 69.51
C THR A 52 -33.40 53.36 70.44
N ASP A 53 -32.09 53.53 70.36
CA ASP A 53 -31.14 52.97 71.32
C ASP A 53 -31.26 53.62 72.72
N LEU A 54 -30.46 53.14 73.70
CA LEU A 54 -30.40 53.73 75.05
C LEU A 54 -29.93 55.20 75.08
N GLY A 55 -29.28 55.68 74.01
CA GLY A 55 -28.84 57.07 73.85
C GLY A 55 -29.89 57.98 73.19
N GLY A 56 -30.98 57.43 72.66
CA GLY A 56 -32.00 58.14 71.91
C GLY A 56 -31.68 58.30 70.41
N ASN A 57 -30.68 57.62 69.88
CA ASN A 57 -30.41 57.57 68.43
C ASN A 57 -31.43 56.63 67.77
N SER A 58 -31.91 56.96 66.57
CA SER A 58 -32.78 56.06 65.82
C SER A 58 -32.04 54.77 65.46
N ILE A 59 -32.75 53.64 65.56
CA ILE A 59 -32.33 52.39 64.94
C ILE A 59 -32.63 52.51 63.43
N GLU A 60 -31.69 52.09 62.59
CA GLU A 60 -31.81 52.08 61.12
C GLU A 60 -31.97 50.61 60.69
N ALA A 61 -33.20 50.19 60.45
CA ALA A 61 -33.55 48.78 60.26
C ALA A 61 -34.81 48.59 59.41
N GLY A 62 -34.75 49.07 58.16
CA GLY A 62 -35.82 49.02 57.18
C GLY A 62 -36.87 50.13 57.32
N VAL A 63 -37.74 50.23 56.32
CA VAL A 63 -38.97 51.04 56.32
C VAL A 63 -40.10 50.25 55.63
N PRO A 64 -41.39 50.61 55.80
CA PRO A 64 -42.50 49.94 55.14
C PRO A 64 -42.32 49.75 53.62
N GLY A 65 -42.73 48.58 53.13
CA GLY A 65 -42.69 48.17 51.73
C GLY A 65 -41.61 47.12 51.42
N PHE A 66 -41.97 46.05 50.71
CA PHE A 66 -41.12 44.87 50.45
C PHE A 66 -39.73 45.16 49.88
N ASP A 67 -39.54 46.26 49.14
CA ASP A 67 -38.25 46.62 48.54
C ASP A 67 -37.31 47.38 49.49
N ASN A 68 -37.82 47.92 50.60
CA ASN A 68 -37.09 48.80 51.52
C ASN A 68 -36.98 48.24 52.96
N ASP A 69 -37.43 46.99 53.14
CA ASP A 69 -37.59 46.37 54.44
C ASP A 69 -36.33 45.64 54.93
N LEU A 70 -36.22 45.37 56.24
CA LEU A 70 -35.09 44.67 56.85
C LEU A 70 -35.12 43.17 56.55
N VAL A 71 -36.31 42.56 56.61
CA VAL A 71 -36.53 41.14 56.30
C VAL A 71 -37.79 40.99 55.46
N THR A 72 -37.67 40.29 54.33
CA THR A 72 -38.81 39.83 53.54
C THR A 72 -38.71 38.33 53.29
N TYR A 73 -39.86 37.65 53.27
CA TYR A 73 -39.96 36.24 52.92
C TYR A 73 -41.37 35.90 52.42
N VAL A 74 -41.55 34.68 51.92
CA VAL A 74 -42.85 34.16 51.47
C VAL A 74 -43.28 33.07 52.44
N SER A 75 -44.50 33.15 52.95
CA SER A 75 -45.08 32.18 53.87
C SER A 75 -45.81 31.08 53.10
N MET A 76 -45.33 29.85 53.21
CA MET A 76 -45.85 28.68 52.51
C MET A 76 -46.11 27.54 53.49
N ASP A 77 -46.94 26.58 53.08
CA ASP A 77 -47.07 25.33 53.81
C ASP A 77 -45.82 24.48 53.63
N ALA A 78 -45.31 23.92 54.73
CA ALA A 78 -44.26 22.91 54.75
C ALA A 78 -44.64 21.74 53.84
N LYS A 79 -43.91 21.50 52.76
CA LYS A 79 -44.19 20.39 51.84
C LYS A 79 -43.35 19.19 52.22
N THR A 80 -43.10 18.28 51.30
CA THR A 80 -42.27 17.09 51.55
C THR A 80 -41.67 16.74 50.21
N PRO A 81 -40.36 16.95 50.05
CA PRO A 81 -39.70 16.80 48.76
C PRO A 81 -39.79 15.37 48.28
N ASN A 82 -39.65 15.18 46.98
CA ASN A 82 -39.79 13.88 46.37
C ASN A 82 -38.80 13.67 45.23
N ILE A 83 -38.07 12.56 45.27
CA ILE A 83 -37.23 12.11 44.16
C ILE A 83 -38.10 11.34 43.17
N ARG A 84 -38.15 11.82 41.93
CA ARG A 84 -38.89 11.23 40.82
C ARG A 84 -38.07 10.17 40.13
N ASN A 85 -36.86 10.50 39.71
CA ASN A 85 -36.00 9.60 38.95
C ASN A 85 -34.55 9.70 39.42
N PHE A 86 -33.79 8.64 39.21
CA PHE A 86 -32.36 8.58 39.39
C PHE A 86 -31.73 7.90 38.18
N PHE A 87 -30.83 8.61 37.49
CA PHE A 87 -30.05 8.10 36.37
C PHE A 87 -28.56 8.17 36.71
N ILE A 88 -27.77 7.36 35.99
CA ILE A 88 -26.31 7.48 35.95
C ILE A 88 -25.97 7.67 34.49
N GLU A 89 -25.33 8.79 34.20
CA GLU A 89 -24.85 9.17 32.88
C GLU A 89 -23.31 9.04 32.87
N ASP A 90 -22.72 8.72 31.72
CA ASP A 90 -21.26 8.74 31.55
C ASP A 90 -20.73 10.16 31.30
N SER A 91 -19.44 10.27 31.01
CA SER A 91 -18.74 11.53 30.71
C SER A 91 -19.25 12.26 29.46
N ASP A 92 -19.84 11.53 28.50
CA ASP A 92 -20.48 12.09 27.29
C ASP A 92 -21.97 12.46 27.51
N GLY A 93 -22.53 12.16 28.69
CA GLY A 93 -23.94 12.39 29.03
C GLY A 93 -24.89 11.29 28.56
N GLU A 94 -24.37 10.13 28.12
CA GLU A 94 -25.19 8.99 27.71
C GLU A 94 -25.63 8.16 28.93
N ARG A 95 -26.90 7.75 28.95
CA ARG A 95 -27.49 7.05 30.09
C ARG A 95 -27.10 5.58 30.12
N LEU A 96 -26.51 5.14 31.23
CA LEU A 96 -26.32 3.72 31.50
C LEU A 96 -27.67 3.00 31.51
N HIS A 97 -27.74 1.85 30.83
CA HIS A 97 -28.90 0.98 30.81
C HIS A 97 -29.13 0.33 32.19
N ASN A 98 -30.38 0.26 32.63
CA ASN A 98 -30.72 -0.31 33.94
C ASN A 98 -30.70 -1.86 33.93
N PRO A 99 -29.85 -2.54 34.72
CA PRO A 99 -29.82 -4.00 34.86
C PRO A 99 -31.19 -4.66 35.13
N SER A 100 -32.11 -3.95 35.79
CA SER A 100 -33.42 -4.50 36.15
C SER A 100 -34.44 -4.53 35.01
N GLU A 101 -34.19 -3.81 33.93
CA GLU A 101 -35.06 -3.75 32.75
C GLU A 101 -34.69 -4.84 31.71
N GLY A 102 -33.56 -5.51 31.91
CA GLY A 102 -33.02 -6.57 31.05
C GLY A 102 -32.22 -6.02 29.86
N ALA A 103 -31.16 -6.71 29.45
CA ALA A 103 -30.31 -6.22 28.36
C ALA A 103 -31.09 -6.05 27.04
N PRO A 104 -31.07 -4.88 26.40
CA PRO A 104 -31.53 -4.72 25.03
C PRO A 104 -30.72 -5.64 24.13
N PHE A 105 -31.35 -6.28 23.15
CA PHE A 105 -30.66 -7.24 22.25
C PHE A 105 -29.46 -6.68 21.46
N TYR A 106 -29.25 -5.36 21.51
CA TYR A 106 -28.19 -4.60 20.83
C TYR A 106 -27.27 -3.82 21.78
N GLN A 107 -27.56 -3.77 23.09
CA GLN A 107 -26.72 -3.14 24.11
C GLN A 107 -26.39 -4.21 25.17
N GLY A 108 -25.15 -4.69 25.17
CA GLY A 108 -24.71 -5.70 26.11
C GLY A 108 -24.39 -5.13 27.51
N PRO A 109 -23.91 -5.99 28.42
CA PRO A 109 -23.78 -5.68 29.84
C PRO A 109 -22.78 -4.57 30.18
N TRP A 110 -21.88 -4.21 29.26
CA TRP A 110 -20.96 -3.07 29.42
C TRP A 110 -21.69 -1.75 29.66
N ASN A 111 -22.85 -1.54 29.00
CA ASN A 111 -23.64 -0.31 29.14
C ASN A 111 -24.42 -0.23 30.48
N MET A 112 -24.04 -1.03 31.48
CA MET A 112 -24.64 -1.04 32.81
C MET A 112 -23.58 -0.89 33.92
N THR A 113 -22.32 -0.72 33.52
CA THR A 113 -21.14 -0.84 34.37
C THR A 113 -20.49 0.52 34.52
N MET A 114 -20.23 0.90 35.77
CA MET A 114 -19.34 2.00 36.12
C MET A 114 -17.93 1.45 36.24
N TYR A 115 -17.02 1.99 35.44
CA TYR A 115 -15.64 1.55 35.35
C TYR A 115 -14.73 2.42 36.25
N ALA A 116 -13.86 1.78 37.02
CA ALA A 116 -12.97 2.48 37.96
C ALA A 116 -12.03 3.47 37.23
N GLY A 117 -12.00 4.73 37.64
CA GLY A 117 -11.23 5.79 36.99
C GLY A 117 -12.02 6.67 36.00
N ASN A 118 -13.15 6.20 35.48
CA ASN A 118 -14.01 7.01 34.59
C ASN A 118 -14.96 7.92 35.39
N GLN A 119 -15.36 9.01 34.76
CA GLN A 119 -16.33 9.98 35.28
C GLN A 119 -17.77 9.54 34.99
N TYR A 120 -18.64 9.70 35.99
CA TYR A 120 -20.07 9.43 35.91
C TYR A 120 -20.87 10.53 36.59
N HIS A 121 -22.00 10.91 36.00
CA HIS A 121 -22.92 11.91 36.52
C HIS A 121 -24.11 11.25 37.22
N LEU A 122 -24.28 11.54 38.52
CA LEU A 122 -25.41 11.05 39.32
C LEU A 122 -26.60 12.02 39.21
N ILE A 123 -27.48 11.77 38.25
CA ILE A 123 -28.63 12.64 37.97
C ILE A 123 -29.83 12.29 38.86
N VAL A 124 -30.21 13.18 39.77
CA VAL A 124 -31.36 13.01 40.68
C VAL A 124 -32.45 14.02 40.36
N GLU A 125 -33.49 13.61 39.62
CA GLU A 125 -34.67 14.44 39.36
C GLU A 125 -35.58 14.48 40.60
N ALA A 126 -35.87 15.69 41.09
CA ALA A 126 -36.62 15.93 42.30
C ALA A 126 -37.72 17.00 42.11
N THR A 127 -38.64 17.05 43.07
CA THR A 127 -39.69 18.05 43.14
C THR A 127 -39.96 18.48 44.58
N ASP A 128 -40.26 19.76 44.79
CA ASP A 128 -40.90 20.22 46.02
C ASP A 128 -41.93 21.32 45.78
N GLU A 129 -43.10 21.18 46.39
CA GLU A 129 -44.28 22.03 46.12
C GLU A 129 -44.17 23.45 46.75
N ASN A 130 -43.13 23.71 47.57
CA ASN A 130 -42.74 25.00 48.15
C ASN A 130 -41.44 25.58 47.55
N GLY A 131 -40.81 24.85 46.61
CA GLY A 131 -39.55 25.25 45.97
C GLY A 131 -38.31 24.56 46.54
N TRP A 132 -37.20 24.61 45.80
CA TRP A 132 -35.96 23.91 46.15
C TRP A 132 -35.12 24.54 47.29
N ARG A 133 -35.39 25.79 47.69
CA ARG A 133 -34.42 26.59 48.49
C ARG A 133 -34.34 26.22 49.98
N ASP A 134 -35.34 25.51 50.51
CA ASP A 134 -35.35 24.93 51.85
C ASP A 134 -34.92 23.45 51.87
N ILE A 135 -34.54 22.87 50.73
CA ILE A 135 -33.82 21.59 50.69
C ILE A 135 -32.50 21.72 51.47
N ASN A 136 -32.39 20.88 52.50
CA ASN A 136 -31.24 20.76 53.38
C ASN A 136 -30.15 19.92 52.70
N TYR A 137 -30.49 18.71 52.26
CA TYR A 137 -29.58 17.83 51.54
C TYR A 137 -30.27 16.78 50.67
N PHE A 138 -29.53 16.30 49.67
CA PHE A 138 -29.67 15.00 49.02
C PHE A 138 -28.69 14.01 49.66
N GLU A 139 -29.08 12.76 49.74
CA GLU A 139 -28.29 11.63 50.26
C GLU A 139 -28.45 10.47 49.27
N ILE A 140 -27.35 10.08 48.62
CA ILE A 140 -27.28 9.06 47.59
C ILE A 140 -26.40 7.93 48.14
N ASP A 141 -27.04 6.90 48.68
CA ASP A 141 -26.40 5.63 49.02
C ASP A 141 -26.39 4.77 47.75
N LEU A 142 -25.22 4.46 47.20
CA LEU A 142 -25.09 3.71 45.95
C LEU A 142 -25.36 2.20 46.11
N GLY A 143 -25.59 1.72 47.34
CA GLY A 143 -26.02 0.36 47.67
C GLY A 143 -24.92 -0.56 48.21
N ALA A 144 -23.69 -0.08 48.28
CA ALA A 144 -22.54 -0.76 48.88
C ALA A 144 -22.21 -0.18 50.27
N GLN A 145 -21.44 -0.92 51.08
CA GLN A 145 -21.03 -0.41 52.40
C GLN A 145 -20.17 0.85 52.22
N ASP A 146 -20.45 1.87 53.03
CA ASP A 146 -19.73 3.14 53.09
C ASP A 146 -19.63 3.92 51.76
N MET A 147 -20.48 3.63 50.77
CA MET A 147 -20.61 4.36 49.50
C MET A 147 -21.82 5.33 49.51
N VAL A 148 -21.75 6.36 50.36
CA VAL A 148 -22.81 7.38 50.50
C VAL A 148 -22.28 8.76 50.16
N VAL A 149 -22.90 9.41 49.17
CA VAL A 149 -22.61 10.80 48.77
C VAL A 149 -23.74 11.70 49.25
N TYR A 150 -23.38 12.86 49.79
CA TYR A 150 -24.31 13.91 50.18
C TYR A 150 -24.09 15.16 49.35
N TYR A 151 -25.16 15.93 49.16
CA TYR A 151 -25.09 17.25 48.54
C TYR A 151 -26.06 18.22 49.22
N SER A 152 -25.61 19.43 49.55
CA SER A 152 -26.45 20.49 50.13
C SER A 152 -26.61 21.67 49.17
N PRO A 153 -27.80 21.88 48.57
CA PRO A 153 -28.05 22.99 47.64
C PRO A 153 -27.81 24.37 48.24
N ARG A 154 -28.05 24.54 49.56
CA ARG A 154 -27.89 25.83 50.25
C ARG A 154 -26.42 26.31 50.31
N ASN A 155 -25.49 25.36 50.36
CA ASN A 155 -24.06 25.66 50.46
C ASN A 155 -23.30 25.32 49.16
N GLU A 156 -24.01 24.82 48.13
CA GLU A 156 -23.41 24.32 46.87
C GLU A 156 -22.23 23.36 47.15
N THR A 157 -22.40 22.46 48.13
CA THR A 157 -21.32 21.58 48.63
C THR A 157 -21.75 20.12 48.56
N ALA A 158 -20.93 19.29 47.92
CA ALA A 158 -20.98 17.83 48.02
C ALA A 158 -19.97 17.31 49.05
N TRP A 159 -20.22 16.15 49.65
CA TRP A 159 -19.24 15.45 50.47
C TRP A 159 -19.54 13.95 50.57
N THR A 160 -18.52 13.16 50.87
CA THR A 160 -18.64 11.74 51.22
C THR A 160 -17.63 11.39 52.30
N ASP A 161 -17.99 10.43 53.16
CA ASP A 161 -17.04 9.79 54.08
C ASP A 161 -16.40 8.54 53.44
N SER A 162 -16.77 8.22 52.19
CA SER A 162 -16.26 7.07 51.43
C SER A 162 -14.80 7.26 51.00
N THR A 163 -14.02 6.19 51.02
CA THR A 163 -12.71 6.12 50.34
C THR A 163 -12.82 5.63 48.90
N ASP A 164 -14.01 5.25 48.45
CA ASP A 164 -14.21 4.47 47.23
C ASP A 164 -14.83 5.32 46.09
N ILE A 165 -15.21 6.56 46.42
CA ILE A 165 -15.80 7.55 45.52
C ILE A 165 -14.99 8.85 45.63
N GLU A 166 -14.47 9.34 44.51
CA GLU A 166 -14.02 10.73 44.36
C GLU A 166 -15.20 11.57 43.85
N ILE A 167 -15.44 12.73 44.45
CA ILE A 167 -16.39 13.72 43.93
C ILE A 167 -15.60 14.70 43.06
N ILE A 168 -16.07 14.94 41.84
CA ILE A 168 -15.36 15.78 40.88
C ILE A 168 -15.79 17.23 41.09
N GLU A 169 -14.88 18.02 41.66
CA GLU A 169 -15.10 19.44 41.93
C GLU A 169 -15.11 20.29 40.64
N ALA A 170 -15.71 21.49 40.71
CA ALA A 170 -15.77 22.41 39.58
C ALA A 170 -14.36 22.82 39.10
N GLY A 171 -14.11 22.68 37.79
CA GLY A 171 -12.79 22.84 37.16
C GLY A 171 -12.88 23.37 35.73
N ASN A 172 -11.90 22.99 34.89
CA ASN A 172 -11.95 23.30 33.45
C ASN A 172 -12.85 22.33 32.68
N ASP A 173 -12.91 21.08 33.13
CA ASP A 173 -13.47 19.94 32.40
C ASP A 173 -14.74 19.37 33.08
N SER A 174 -15.20 20.03 34.15
CA SER A 174 -16.43 19.72 34.87
C SER A 174 -16.99 20.97 35.55
N ASP A 175 -18.32 21.16 35.50
CA ASP A 175 -19.03 22.21 36.26
C ASP A 175 -19.13 21.88 37.76
N GLY A 176 -18.81 20.64 38.16
CA GLY A 176 -18.94 20.15 39.53
C GLY A 176 -20.38 19.92 39.99
N PRO A 177 -20.60 19.64 41.29
CA PRO A 177 -21.93 19.32 41.83
C PRO A 177 -22.89 20.51 41.83
N GLN A 178 -24.02 20.41 41.11
CA GLN A 178 -24.94 21.53 40.90
C GLN A 178 -26.42 21.12 40.87
N VAL A 179 -27.32 22.02 41.28
CA VAL A 179 -28.77 21.85 41.06
C VAL A 179 -29.22 22.73 39.90
N LEU A 180 -29.93 22.13 38.96
CA LEU A 180 -30.37 22.76 37.72
C LEU A 180 -31.89 22.65 37.57
N ARG A 181 -32.46 23.54 36.77
CA ARG A 181 -33.84 23.42 36.28
C ARG A 181 -33.93 22.24 35.32
N MET A 182 -35.13 21.68 35.15
CA MET A 182 -35.36 20.54 34.24
C MET A 182 -34.98 20.78 32.75
N ASP A 183 -34.69 22.02 32.35
CA ASP A 183 -34.17 22.40 31.03
C ASP A 183 -32.64 22.58 30.97
N GLY A 184 -31.92 22.21 32.04
CA GLY A 184 -30.48 22.42 32.20
C GLY A 184 -30.10 23.86 32.56
N GLY A 185 -31.07 24.77 32.71
CA GLY A 185 -30.83 26.14 33.11
C GLY A 185 -30.46 26.28 34.59
N ARG A 186 -29.73 27.35 34.93
CA ARG A 186 -29.42 27.69 36.33
C ARG A 186 -30.68 27.91 37.15
N LEU A 187 -30.68 27.35 38.35
CA LEU A 187 -31.80 27.38 39.29
C LEU A 187 -31.82 28.70 40.08
N ILE A 188 -32.45 29.74 39.50
CA ILE A 188 -32.46 31.11 40.06
C ILE A 188 -33.74 31.40 40.87
N ASP A 189 -34.90 30.91 40.43
CA ASP A 189 -36.15 31.11 41.17
C ASP A 189 -36.14 30.20 42.40
N PRO A 190 -36.21 30.73 43.63
CA PRO A 190 -36.22 29.91 44.85
C PRO A 190 -37.49 29.05 45.00
N PHE A 191 -38.54 29.31 44.20
CA PHE A 191 -39.83 28.62 44.21
C PHE A 191 -40.02 27.65 43.03
N GLU A 192 -38.98 27.37 42.23
CA GLU A 192 -39.05 26.34 41.19
C GLU A 192 -39.33 24.97 41.83
N ASP A 193 -40.39 24.31 41.34
CA ASP A 193 -40.97 23.10 41.93
C ASP A 193 -40.47 21.79 41.30
N GLU A 194 -39.90 21.83 40.09
CA GLU A 194 -39.22 20.72 39.43
C GLU A 194 -37.75 21.07 39.11
N PHE A 195 -36.81 20.25 39.57
CA PHE A 195 -35.37 20.48 39.46
C PHE A 195 -34.60 19.15 39.48
N TYR A 196 -33.32 19.15 39.09
CA TYR A 196 -32.46 17.99 39.26
C TYR A 196 -31.09 18.36 39.83
N LEU A 197 -30.52 17.45 40.62
CA LEU A 197 -29.12 17.47 41.00
C LEU A 197 -28.30 16.74 39.93
N ASP A 198 -27.25 17.39 39.46
CA ASP A 198 -26.14 16.77 38.74
C ASP A 198 -24.94 16.70 39.70
N LEU A 199 -24.38 15.50 39.89
CA LEU A 199 -23.25 15.26 40.79
C LEU A 199 -22.23 14.34 40.09
N PRO A 200 -21.16 14.91 39.52
CA PRO A 200 -20.11 14.13 38.88
C PRO A 200 -19.21 13.45 39.92
N ILE A 201 -18.96 12.16 39.71
CA ILE A 201 -18.09 11.32 40.54
C ILE A 201 -17.13 10.50 39.70
N ARG A 202 -16.06 10.02 40.32
CA ARG A 202 -15.18 8.97 39.81
C ARG A 202 -15.15 7.81 40.80
N MET A 203 -15.22 6.59 40.28
CA MET A 203 -15.09 5.37 41.06
C MET A 203 -13.61 5.04 41.27
N ASN A 204 -13.19 4.73 42.50
CA ASN A 204 -11.82 4.26 42.75
C ASN A 204 -11.63 2.80 42.30
N TRP A 205 -10.38 2.33 42.30
CA TRP A 205 -9.97 0.99 41.85
C TRP A 205 -9.89 0.01 43.05
N ASP A 206 -10.00 -1.31 42.81
CA ASP A 206 -9.98 -2.37 43.84
C ASP A 206 -11.03 -2.20 44.95
N ILE A 207 -12.26 -1.78 44.61
CA ILE A 207 -13.34 -1.63 45.61
C ILE A 207 -13.82 -3.02 46.08
N ILE A 208 -13.46 -3.34 47.31
CA ILE A 208 -13.63 -4.67 47.89
C ILE A 208 -15.12 -5.01 48.09
N GLY A 209 -15.55 -6.10 47.46
CA GLY A 209 -16.84 -6.75 47.76
C GLY A 209 -18.03 -6.34 46.89
N ILE A 210 -17.84 -5.43 45.91
CA ILE A 210 -18.88 -5.03 44.95
C ILE A 210 -18.74 -5.65 43.55
N GLY A 211 -17.56 -6.18 43.21
CA GLY A 211 -17.26 -6.75 41.89
C GLY A 211 -18.23 -7.85 41.45
N GLY A 212 -18.74 -7.73 40.22
CA GLY A 212 -19.65 -8.71 39.60
C GLY A 212 -21.08 -8.76 40.15
N GLY A 213 -21.46 -7.85 41.05
CA GLY A 213 -22.82 -7.73 41.59
C GLY A 213 -23.58 -6.53 41.03
N THR A 214 -24.91 -6.63 40.91
CA THR A 214 -25.78 -5.48 40.65
C THR A 214 -26.05 -4.72 41.94
N MET A 215 -25.60 -3.48 42.02
CA MET A 215 -25.84 -2.58 43.14
C MET A 215 -27.23 -1.94 43.06
N ILE A 216 -27.86 -1.71 44.22
CA ILE A 216 -29.22 -1.17 44.34
C ILE A 216 -29.17 0.07 45.23
N PRO A 217 -29.22 1.28 44.65
CA PRO A 217 -29.11 2.51 45.42
C PRO A 217 -30.36 2.81 46.26
N GLN A 218 -30.16 3.60 47.30
CA GLN A 218 -31.20 4.26 48.08
C GLN A 218 -30.96 5.77 48.05
N LEU A 219 -31.98 6.53 47.65
CA LEU A 219 -31.89 7.99 47.60
C LEU A 219 -32.85 8.60 48.61
N ARG A 220 -32.38 9.62 49.32
CA ARG A 220 -33.16 10.41 50.27
C ARG A 220 -32.99 11.90 49.96
N ILE A 221 -34.06 12.65 50.14
CA ILE A 221 -34.07 14.12 50.05
C ILE A 221 -34.68 14.69 51.32
N LYS A 222 -34.05 15.72 51.89
CA LYS A 222 -34.46 16.30 53.17
C LYS A 222 -34.74 17.79 53.04
N ASP A 223 -35.96 18.18 53.40
CA ASP A 223 -36.34 19.56 53.76
C ASP A 223 -35.82 19.91 55.18
N MET A 224 -35.53 21.17 55.44
CA MET A 224 -35.21 21.66 56.78
C MET A 224 -36.31 21.41 57.83
N ASP A 225 -37.60 21.41 57.45
CA ASP A 225 -38.72 21.31 58.40
C ASP A 225 -39.42 19.94 58.44
N ARG A 226 -39.03 19.00 57.58
CA ARG A 226 -39.54 17.61 57.54
C ARG A 226 -38.50 16.54 57.86
N ASP A 227 -39.03 15.35 58.13
CA ASP A 227 -38.27 14.10 58.05
C ASP A 227 -37.87 13.81 56.58
N PRO A 228 -36.71 13.19 56.33
CA PRO A 228 -36.24 12.89 54.98
C PRO A 228 -37.19 11.95 54.23
N SER A 229 -37.48 12.30 52.99
CA SER A 229 -38.28 11.54 52.04
C SER A 229 -37.39 10.52 51.32
N ILE A 230 -37.83 9.27 51.22
CA ILE A 230 -37.09 8.19 50.54
C ILE A 230 -37.71 7.97 49.15
N MET A 231 -36.85 7.85 48.13
CA MET A 231 -37.28 7.54 46.77
C MET A 231 -38.04 6.20 46.71
N SER A 232 -39.23 6.22 46.10
CA SER A 232 -40.01 5.02 45.80
C SER A 232 -39.86 4.60 44.33
N GLU A 233 -39.68 3.31 44.08
CA GLU A 233 -39.76 2.68 42.74
C GLU A 233 -41.21 2.59 42.21
N SER A 234 -42.21 3.02 42.99
CA SER A 234 -43.63 2.96 42.59
C SER A 234 -44.05 4.07 41.63
N GLY A 235 -44.91 3.75 40.67
CA GLY A 235 -45.66 4.76 39.89
C GLY A 235 -44.99 5.25 38.60
N GLY A 236 -44.12 4.43 38.00
CA GLY A 236 -43.42 4.79 36.75
C GLY A 236 -42.15 5.61 36.95
N ARG A 237 -41.58 5.55 38.15
CA ARG A 237 -40.33 6.20 38.55
C ARG A 237 -39.14 5.31 38.24
N HIS A 238 -38.12 5.87 37.58
CA HIS A 238 -36.90 5.16 37.22
C HIS A 238 -35.86 5.27 38.33
N LYS A 239 -35.31 4.14 38.79
CA LYS A 239 -34.14 4.14 39.67
C LYS A 239 -33.05 3.27 39.08
N GLN A 240 -32.01 3.92 38.57
CA GLN A 240 -30.86 3.28 37.98
C GLN A 240 -30.21 2.29 38.96
N ARG A 241 -29.83 1.12 38.44
CA ARG A 241 -28.96 0.15 39.11
C ARG A 241 -27.67 0.05 38.29
N TRP A 242 -26.59 -0.40 38.90
CA TRP A 242 -25.27 -0.37 38.27
C TRP A 242 -24.43 -1.58 38.66
N VAL A 243 -23.33 -1.80 37.96
CA VAL A 243 -22.32 -2.84 38.19
C VAL A 243 -20.95 -2.17 38.22
N TYR A 244 -19.96 -2.78 38.88
CA TYR A 244 -18.58 -2.28 38.96
C TYR A 244 -17.58 -3.18 38.23
N SER A 245 -16.57 -2.57 37.59
CA SER A 245 -15.43 -3.24 36.95
C SER A 245 -14.19 -2.34 36.96
N ASP A 246 -13.01 -2.93 37.17
CA ASP A 246 -11.74 -2.22 37.41
C ASP A 246 -10.50 -2.89 36.80
N GLY A 247 -10.63 -4.07 36.19
CA GLY A 247 -9.50 -4.74 35.56
C GLY A 247 -9.18 -4.13 34.20
N ILE A 248 -7.94 -3.67 33.99
CA ILE A 248 -7.43 -3.21 32.68
C ILE A 248 -6.40 -4.17 32.07
N GLN A 249 -6.28 -4.13 30.75
CA GLN A 249 -5.35 -4.92 29.97
C GLN A 249 -5.03 -4.25 28.63
N LEU A 250 -3.83 -4.47 28.10
CA LEU A 250 -3.50 -4.22 26.71
C LEU A 250 -4.37 -5.09 25.79
N ASP A 251 -4.95 -4.47 24.76
CA ASP A 251 -5.85 -5.13 23.82
C ASP A 251 -5.07 -5.78 22.67
N PHE A 252 -5.32 -7.08 22.47
CA PHE A 252 -4.71 -7.90 21.41
C PHE A 252 -5.75 -8.42 20.40
N ARG A 253 -6.88 -7.73 20.26
CA ARG A 253 -7.84 -7.98 19.20
C ARG A 253 -7.27 -7.51 17.85
N SER A 254 -7.62 -8.25 16.79
CA SER A 254 -7.15 -7.96 15.43
C SER A 254 -7.54 -6.53 15.01
N GLY A 255 -6.53 -5.74 14.59
CA GLY A 255 -6.68 -4.32 14.26
C GLY A 255 -6.48 -3.35 15.43
N ILE A 256 -6.13 -3.85 16.62
CA ILE A 256 -5.86 -3.06 17.84
C ILE A 256 -4.57 -3.52 18.55
N SER A 257 -4.23 -4.80 18.41
CA SER A 257 -2.90 -5.34 18.75
C SER A 257 -1.81 -4.38 18.32
N PRO A 258 -0.80 -4.10 19.17
CA PRO A 258 0.15 -3.02 18.92
C PRO A 258 0.77 -3.05 17.52
N SER A 259 0.63 -1.94 16.80
CA SER A 259 1.14 -1.74 15.44
C SER A 259 2.44 -0.94 15.47
N PHE A 260 3.32 -1.26 14.53
CA PHE A 260 4.67 -0.70 14.44
C PHE A 260 4.92 -0.23 13.02
N THR A 261 5.03 1.09 12.85
CA THR A 261 5.11 1.74 11.54
C THR A 261 6.36 2.58 11.48
N ASP A 262 7.19 2.34 10.47
CA ASP A 262 8.33 3.19 10.17
C ASP A 262 7.86 4.53 9.56
N LEU A 263 8.23 5.64 10.19
CA LEU A 263 7.87 7.00 9.77
C LEU A 263 9.03 7.74 9.08
N SER A 264 10.17 7.10 8.88
CA SER A 264 11.39 7.73 8.36
C SER A 264 11.79 7.15 7.00
N TYR A 265 12.45 7.95 6.16
CA TYR A 265 13.01 7.47 4.91
C TYR A 265 14.49 7.11 5.12
N PRO A 266 14.94 5.93 4.66
CA PRO A 266 14.19 4.96 3.84
C PRO A 266 13.18 4.11 4.63
N TYR A 267 11.98 3.91 4.07
CA TYR A 267 10.88 3.24 4.77
C TYR A 267 10.98 1.72 4.72
N SER A 268 10.92 1.10 5.89
CA SER A 268 10.81 -0.34 6.08
C SER A 268 9.38 -0.83 5.85
N GLN A 269 9.16 -1.87 5.02
CA GLN A 269 7.79 -2.34 4.68
C GLN A 269 7.02 -2.94 5.87
N ASP A 270 7.67 -3.77 6.69
CA ASP A 270 7.09 -4.37 7.90
C ASP A 270 8.19 -4.55 8.97
N VAL A 271 8.14 -3.69 10.00
CA VAL A 271 9.10 -3.64 11.11
C VAL A 271 9.18 -4.96 11.92
N GLN A 272 8.17 -5.84 11.80
CA GLN A 272 8.19 -7.14 12.49
C GLN A 272 9.20 -8.13 11.87
N VAL A 273 9.48 -7.98 10.57
CA VAL A 273 10.32 -8.90 9.79
C VAL A 273 11.54 -8.24 9.17
N ALA A 274 11.41 -7.00 8.70
CA ALA A 274 12.46 -6.19 8.08
C ALA A 274 13.50 -5.69 9.11
N PHE A 275 14.60 -5.15 8.59
CA PHE A 275 15.49 -4.26 9.32
C PHE A 275 15.08 -2.80 9.03
N VAL A 276 15.34 -1.90 9.97
CA VAL A 276 15.13 -0.44 9.82
C VAL A 276 16.47 0.29 9.75
N PHE A 277 16.50 1.50 9.21
CA PHE A 277 17.70 2.31 9.09
C PHE A 277 18.10 2.90 10.46
N PRO A 278 19.40 3.16 10.74
CA PRO A 278 19.83 3.62 12.05
C PRO A 278 19.40 5.07 12.29
N GLY A 279 18.65 5.29 13.37
CA GLY A 279 18.07 6.60 13.70
C GLY A 279 16.66 6.86 13.16
N ASP A 280 16.05 5.91 12.45
CA ASP A 280 14.64 6.00 12.05
C ASP A 280 13.69 6.17 13.24
N THR A 281 12.52 6.74 12.97
CA THR A 281 11.44 6.88 13.94
C THR A 281 10.33 5.86 13.65
N ILE A 282 10.20 4.87 14.53
CA ILE A 282 9.14 3.87 14.51
C ILE A 282 8.03 4.35 15.43
N SER A 283 6.82 4.52 14.90
CA SER A 283 5.62 4.73 15.71
C SER A 283 5.12 3.39 16.23
N MET A 284 5.00 3.29 17.55
CA MET A 284 4.38 2.18 18.27
C MET A 284 3.00 2.63 18.76
N GLU A 285 1.94 2.08 18.18
CA GLU A 285 0.55 2.38 18.54
C GLU A 285 -0.09 1.21 19.29
N GLY A 286 -1.08 1.47 20.14
CA GLY A 286 -1.82 0.44 20.85
C GLY A 286 -2.80 1.00 21.88
N GLN A 287 -3.50 0.12 22.60
CA GLN A 287 -4.63 0.51 23.44
C GLN A 287 -4.78 -0.38 24.68
N TYR A 288 -4.86 0.23 25.86
CA TYR A 288 -5.33 -0.42 27.09
C TYR A 288 -6.84 -0.20 27.25
N ALA A 289 -7.57 -1.27 27.58
CA ALA A 289 -9.02 -1.26 27.76
C ALA A 289 -9.43 -2.11 28.97
N TYR A 290 -10.65 -1.94 29.46
CA TYR A 290 -11.17 -2.79 30.54
C TYR A 290 -11.41 -4.22 30.05
N ILE A 291 -11.00 -5.20 30.88
CA ILE A 291 -11.08 -6.64 30.61
C ILE A 291 -12.50 -7.06 30.25
N ASP A 292 -13.51 -6.54 30.96
CA ASP A 292 -14.92 -6.83 30.66
C ASP A 292 -15.33 -6.31 29.28
N GLY A 293 -14.90 -5.10 28.90
CA GLY A 293 -15.11 -4.57 27.56
C GLY A 293 -14.51 -5.46 26.48
N ILE A 294 -13.27 -5.90 26.68
CA ILE A 294 -12.57 -6.84 25.79
C ILE A 294 -13.35 -8.16 25.66
N ASN A 295 -13.76 -8.76 26.80
CA ASN A 295 -14.52 -10.00 26.85
C ASN A 295 -15.88 -9.93 26.15
N PHE A 296 -16.53 -8.76 26.16
CA PHE A 296 -17.80 -8.54 25.46
C PHE A 296 -17.64 -8.03 24.02
N GLY A 297 -16.42 -7.85 23.52
CA GLY A 297 -16.16 -7.45 22.14
C GLY A 297 -16.34 -5.94 21.88
N VAL A 298 -16.29 -5.10 22.91
CA VAL A 298 -16.42 -3.64 22.81
C VAL A 298 -15.16 -2.91 23.28
N TYR A 299 -15.09 -1.60 23.03
CA TYR A 299 -13.97 -0.74 23.43
C TYR A 299 -14.45 0.15 24.57
N VAL A 300 -14.07 -0.19 25.80
CA VAL A 300 -14.25 0.68 26.96
C VAL A 300 -12.86 1.08 27.42
N LEU A 301 -12.59 2.37 27.31
CA LEU A 301 -11.31 2.99 27.61
C LEU A 301 -11.32 3.60 29.02
N PRO A 302 -10.20 3.55 29.75
CA PRO A 302 -10.04 4.32 30.95
C PRO A 302 -9.79 5.80 30.62
N GLU A 303 -10.50 6.72 31.28
CA GLU A 303 -10.45 8.18 31.02
C GLU A 303 -9.33 8.92 31.77
N GLY A 304 -8.46 8.21 32.48
CA GLY A 304 -7.39 8.79 33.28
C GLY A 304 -6.04 8.89 32.55
N ASP A 305 -5.17 9.78 33.04
CA ASP A 305 -3.75 9.80 32.71
C ASP A 305 -3.07 8.51 33.21
N PHE A 306 -2.41 7.78 32.31
CA PHE A 306 -1.50 6.69 32.66
C PHE A 306 -0.06 7.00 32.21
N THR A 307 0.92 6.31 32.80
CA THR A 307 2.32 6.39 32.35
C THR A 307 2.76 5.04 31.77
N LEU A 308 3.13 5.02 30.48
CA LEU A 308 3.80 3.88 29.88
C LEU A 308 5.33 4.00 30.04
N GLU A 309 5.94 2.98 30.62
CA GLU A 309 7.39 2.84 30.68
C GLU A 309 7.87 1.99 29.50
N VAL A 310 8.78 2.51 28.69
CA VAL A 310 9.42 1.77 27.58
C VAL A 310 10.91 1.59 27.88
N THR A 311 11.34 0.32 27.90
CA THR A 311 12.72 -0.09 28.19
C THR A 311 13.31 -0.87 27.01
N ARG A 312 14.40 -0.38 26.43
CA ARG A 312 15.26 -1.16 25.55
C ARG A 312 16.22 -2.00 26.40
N LEU A 313 16.25 -3.31 26.19
CA LEU A 313 17.18 -4.20 26.88
C LEU A 313 18.61 -4.05 26.34
N GLU A 314 19.60 -4.56 27.07
CA GLU A 314 21.00 -4.61 26.60
C GLU A 314 21.10 -5.58 25.41
N ALA A 315 21.64 -5.11 24.30
CA ALA A 315 21.85 -5.90 23.09
C ALA A 315 23.25 -6.53 23.11
N THR A 316 23.33 -7.84 22.88
CA THR A 316 24.59 -8.59 22.92
C THR A 316 25.30 -8.59 21.58
N MET A 317 26.63 -8.73 21.60
CA MET A 317 27.44 -8.90 20.39
C MET A 317 27.26 -10.32 19.83
N ASP A 318 27.08 -10.44 18.51
CA ASP A 318 27.13 -11.71 17.77
C ASP A 318 27.94 -11.52 16.47
N GLY A 319 29.20 -11.94 16.51
CA GLY A 319 30.12 -11.80 15.38
C GLY A 319 29.78 -12.66 14.16
N SER A 320 28.82 -13.60 14.25
CA SER A 320 28.31 -14.35 13.09
C SER A 320 27.12 -13.68 12.40
N LYS A 321 26.68 -12.51 12.90
CA LYS A 321 25.59 -11.69 12.33
C LYS A 321 25.96 -10.21 12.15
N GLY A 322 27.23 -9.86 12.35
CA GLY A 322 27.67 -8.46 12.42
C GLY A 322 27.15 -7.67 13.63
N TYR A 323 26.52 -8.30 14.63
CA TYR A 323 25.83 -7.58 15.72
C TYR A 323 26.81 -6.99 16.74
N PHE A 324 26.67 -5.70 17.02
CA PHE A 324 27.50 -4.97 17.99
C PHE A 324 26.79 -4.81 19.34
N ALA A 325 27.51 -5.05 20.44
CA ALA A 325 26.94 -4.86 21.79
C ALA A 325 26.54 -3.40 22.02
N TYR A 326 25.36 -3.18 22.59
CA TYR A 326 24.83 -1.84 22.87
C TYR A 326 24.08 -1.82 24.21
N PRO A 327 24.31 -0.82 25.08
CA PRO A 327 23.67 -0.77 26.40
C PRO A 327 22.14 -0.69 26.34
N ALA A 328 21.51 -1.11 27.44
CA ALA A 328 20.09 -0.85 27.69
C ALA A 328 19.76 0.66 27.64
N GLY A 329 18.49 0.98 27.42
CA GLY A 329 18.00 2.36 27.51
C GLY A 329 16.48 2.46 27.42
N GLY A 330 15.95 3.54 26.84
CA GLY A 330 14.52 3.73 26.60
C GLY A 330 14.12 3.73 25.12
N ALA A 331 12.94 4.31 24.83
CA ALA A 331 12.42 4.47 23.46
C ALA A 331 13.32 5.35 22.56
N ASP A 332 14.10 6.26 23.13
CA ASP A 332 15.16 6.94 22.38
C ASP A 332 16.35 6.00 22.18
N GLY A 333 16.39 5.34 21.02
CA GLY A 333 17.45 4.41 20.63
C GLY A 333 18.86 4.99 20.65
N SER A 334 19.00 6.32 20.52
CA SER A 334 20.31 6.99 20.53
C SER A 334 20.90 7.12 21.93
N LYS A 335 20.06 7.03 22.98
CA LYS A 335 20.48 7.19 24.37
C LYS A 335 20.64 5.87 25.11
N THR A 336 21.44 5.92 26.16
CA THR A 336 21.74 4.83 27.10
C THR A 336 21.48 5.25 28.56
N ASP A 337 20.71 6.33 28.76
CA ASP A 337 19.97 6.54 30.01
C ASP A 337 18.79 5.57 30.09
N GLY A 338 18.16 5.47 31.27
CA GLY A 338 17.22 4.38 31.61
C GLY A 338 15.91 4.36 30.82
N PRO A 339 14.86 3.69 31.33
CA PRO A 339 13.59 3.63 30.62
C PRO A 339 13.01 5.03 30.39
N THR A 340 12.34 5.23 29.25
CA THR A 340 11.57 6.45 29.01
C THR A 340 10.13 6.29 29.49
N LEU A 341 9.59 7.38 30.03
CA LEU A 341 8.22 7.46 30.53
C LEU A 341 7.39 8.32 29.57
N HIS A 342 6.22 7.84 29.18
CA HIS A 342 5.30 8.51 28.28
C HIS A 342 3.93 8.61 28.94
N SER A 343 3.40 9.82 29.07
CA SER A 343 2.01 10.01 29.51
C SER A 343 1.07 9.65 28.37
N ILE A 344 0.01 8.90 28.69
CA ILE A 344 -1.03 8.46 27.74
C ILE A 344 -2.39 8.84 28.33
N ASP A 345 -3.26 9.37 27.49
CA ASP A 345 -4.60 9.87 27.82
C ASP A 345 -5.64 8.94 27.16
N GLY A 346 -6.75 8.65 27.85
CA GLY A 346 -7.79 7.77 27.34
C GLY A 346 -7.35 6.31 27.10
N GLY A 347 -6.27 5.83 27.70
CA GLY A 347 -5.75 4.46 27.57
C GLY A 347 -5.16 4.06 26.20
N ALA A 348 -5.38 4.85 25.15
CA ALA A 348 -4.73 4.70 23.85
C ALA A 348 -3.34 5.37 23.84
N PHE A 349 -2.40 4.85 23.05
CA PHE A 349 -1.06 5.41 22.93
C PHE A 349 -0.52 5.37 21.50
N ASN A 350 0.26 6.39 21.15
CA ASN A 350 1.19 6.38 20.02
C ASN A 350 2.53 6.93 20.54
N ILE A 351 3.57 6.09 20.52
CA ILE A 351 4.90 6.41 21.06
C ILE A 351 5.93 6.27 19.94
N ASN A 352 6.68 7.35 19.72
CA ASN A 352 7.81 7.33 18.81
C ASN A 352 9.03 6.69 19.49
N ILE A 353 9.57 5.66 18.82
CA ILE A 353 10.80 4.95 19.18
C ILE A 353 11.84 5.32 18.13
N THR A 354 13.00 5.80 18.56
CA THR A 354 14.14 6.00 17.65
C THR A 354 14.92 4.69 17.53
N ALA A 355 15.26 4.28 16.31
CA ALA A 355 16.15 3.16 16.06
C ALA A 355 17.57 3.46 16.61
N PRO A 356 18.21 2.52 17.33
CA PRO A 356 19.60 2.68 17.75
C PRO A 356 20.58 2.83 16.58
N PRO A 357 21.83 3.29 16.82
CA PRO A 357 22.76 3.66 15.75
C PRO A 357 23.68 2.52 15.25
N LEU A 358 23.53 1.28 15.74
CA LEU A 358 24.41 0.15 15.38
C LEU A 358 23.57 -1.05 14.89
N ASN A 359 24.17 -1.91 14.05
CA ASN A 359 23.54 -3.16 13.63
C ASN A 359 23.36 -4.11 14.83
N ASN A 360 22.09 -4.42 15.15
CA ASN A 360 21.68 -5.47 16.10
C ASN A 360 20.15 -5.73 16.04
N GLU A 361 19.71 -6.81 16.70
CA GLU A 361 18.31 -7.09 17.03
C GLU A 361 17.99 -6.59 18.45
N TYR A 362 17.34 -5.43 18.55
CA TYR A 362 17.03 -4.76 19.81
C TYR A 362 15.71 -5.22 20.39
N THR A 363 15.75 -5.84 21.58
CA THR A 363 14.52 -6.20 22.31
C THR A 363 14.08 -5.05 23.20
N TYR A 364 12.82 -4.67 23.07
CA TYR A 364 12.14 -3.68 23.91
C TYR A 364 11.09 -4.38 24.77
N THR A 365 10.88 -3.86 25.98
CA THR A 365 9.78 -4.21 26.88
C THR A 365 9.04 -2.95 27.28
N PHE A 366 7.73 -3.07 27.51
CA PHE A 366 6.91 -1.95 27.94
C PHE A 366 5.79 -2.38 28.88
N ARG A 367 5.36 -1.46 29.74
CA ARG A 367 4.34 -1.70 30.79
C ARG A 367 3.78 -0.39 31.31
N LEU A 368 2.59 -0.43 31.91
CA LEU A 368 2.11 0.69 32.72
C LEU A 368 2.90 0.77 34.04
N VAL A 369 3.18 2.00 34.47
CA VAL A 369 3.80 2.35 35.76
C VAL A 369 3.06 3.52 36.39
N ASN A 370 3.26 3.75 37.68
CA ASN A 370 2.55 4.79 38.45
C ASN A 370 1.02 4.70 38.30
N LEU A 371 0.50 3.47 38.22
CA LEU A 371 -0.94 3.19 38.21
C LEU A 371 -1.61 3.81 39.45
N PRO A 372 -2.88 4.24 39.36
CA PRO A 372 -3.67 4.64 40.52
C PRO A 372 -3.69 3.56 41.61
N ASP A 373 -3.81 3.95 42.88
CA ASP A 373 -3.90 2.98 43.99
C ASP A 373 -5.06 2.00 43.76
N GLY A 374 -4.78 0.70 43.83
CA GLY A 374 -5.71 -0.40 43.53
C GLY A 374 -5.73 -0.86 42.06
N ALA A 375 -5.37 0.00 41.11
CA ALA A 375 -5.43 -0.33 39.68
C ALA A 375 -4.43 -1.45 39.31
N THR A 376 -4.91 -2.44 38.55
CA THR A 376 -4.11 -3.63 38.18
C THR A 376 -4.07 -3.82 36.66
N ASP A 377 -2.87 -3.74 36.08
CA ASP A 377 -2.60 -4.15 34.70
C ASP A 377 -2.47 -5.69 34.61
N SER A 378 -3.41 -6.31 33.92
CA SER A 378 -3.46 -7.77 33.73
C SER A 378 -2.71 -8.27 32.48
N THR A 379 -2.06 -7.38 31.70
CA THR A 379 -1.37 -7.70 30.43
C THR A 379 -0.37 -8.84 30.54
N ALA A 380 0.34 -8.95 31.66
CA ALA A 380 1.26 -10.06 31.90
C ALA A 380 0.59 -11.45 31.80
N ASN A 381 -0.69 -11.57 32.16
CA ASN A 381 -1.43 -12.84 32.14
C ASN A 381 -1.82 -13.28 30.71
N ILE A 382 -2.08 -12.34 29.80
CA ILE A 382 -2.37 -12.68 28.38
C ILE A 382 -1.09 -12.86 27.56
N CYS A 383 0.02 -12.25 28.01
CA CYS A 383 1.32 -12.40 27.35
C CYS A 383 2.13 -13.62 27.82
N ASP A 384 1.79 -14.24 28.96
CA ASP A 384 2.41 -15.50 29.36
C ASP A 384 2.07 -16.63 28.37
N GLY A 385 3.08 -17.09 27.63
CA GLY A 385 2.93 -18.09 26.57
C GLY A 385 2.40 -17.57 25.22
N ASN A 386 2.11 -16.28 25.08
CA ASN A 386 1.69 -15.67 23.82
C ASN A 386 2.89 -15.03 23.10
N SER A 387 3.17 -15.47 21.87
CA SER A 387 4.29 -14.98 21.06
C SER A 387 3.88 -13.89 20.05
N ALA A 388 2.73 -13.23 20.24
CA ALA A 388 2.33 -12.10 19.42
C ALA A 388 3.35 -10.96 19.53
N PHE A 389 3.70 -10.36 18.38
CA PHE A 389 4.56 -9.18 18.36
C PHE A 389 3.86 -8.04 19.12
N GLY A 390 4.60 -7.35 20.00
CA GLY A 390 4.03 -6.34 20.88
C GLY A 390 3.43 -6.87 22.20
N CYS A 391 3.47 -8.16 22.51
CA CYS A 391 2.95 -8.67 23.79
C CYS A 391 3.86 -8.30 24.98
N ALA A 392 3.66 -7.09 25.52
CA ALA A 392 4.52 -6.40 26.51
C ALA A 392 6.01 -6.27 26.11
N SER A 393 6.35 -6.74 24.91
CA SER A 393 7.68 -6.77 24.35
C SER A 393 7.62 -6.90 22.83
N PHE A 394 8.63 -6.36 22.16
CA PHE A 394 8.79 -6.41 20.70
C PHE A 394 10.28 -6.30 20.35
N LYS A 395 10.60 -6.42 19.07
CA LYS A 395 11.97 -6.31 18.58
C LYS A 395 12.07 -5.37 17.40
N ILE A 396 13.06 -4.50 17.40
CA ILE A 396 13.44 -3.69 16.23
C ILE A 396 14.80 -4.21 15.77
N LYS A 397 14.89 -4.68 14.53
CA LYS A 397 16.17 -5.00 13.90
C LYS A 397 16.66 -3.73 13.22
N VAL A 398 17.89 -3.31 13.50
CA VAL A 398 18.51 -2.17 12.83
C VAL A 398 19.64 -2.68 11.97
N ASP A 399 19.78 -2.18 10.74
CA ASP A 399 21.02 -2.35 9.98
C ASP A 399 21.75 -1.02 9.74
N ALA A 400 23.03 -1.02 10.12
CA ALA A 400 23.97 0.09 9.96
C ALA A 400 25.14 -0.24 9.01
N SER A 401 25.14 -1.44 8.43
CA SER A 401 25.99 -1.85 7.33
C SER A 401 25.29 -1.52 6.01
N LYS A 402 26.07 -1.35 4.95
CA LYS A 402 25.57 -1.17 3.59
C LYS A 402 25.94 -2.44 2.81
N PRO A 403 25.05 -3.01 1.98
CA PRO A 403 25.39 -4.20 1.20
C PRO A 403 26.52 -3.90 0.22
N GLU A 404 27.51 -4.78 0.11
CA GLU A 404 28.59 -4.67 -0.87
C GLU A 404 28.82 -5.98 -1.64
N ILE A 405 29.39 -5.89 -2.85
CA ILE A 405 29.73 -7.07 -3.64
C ILE A 405 31.04 -7.67 -3.08
N ASP A 406 31.04 -8.97 -2.75
CA ASP A 406 32.22 -9.69 -2.27
C ASP A 406 33.38 -9.57 -3.28
N ASP A 407 34.58 -9.37 -2.76
CA ASP A 407 35.81 -9.13 -3.53
C ASP A 407 36.08 -10.33 -4.46
N ASP A 408 36.31 -10.06 -5.75
CA ASP A 408 36.50 -11.08 -6.79
C ASP A 408 35.31 -12.06 -6.98
N SER A 409 34.09 -11.77 -6.49
CA SER A 409 32.92 -12.66 -6.63
C SER A 409 32.16 -12.54 -7.96
N TRP A 410 32.24 -11.39 -8.64
CA TRP A 410 31.55 -11.17 -9.91
C TRP A 410 32.03 -12.14 -11.00
N SER A 411 31.10 -12.62 -11.83
CA SER A 411 31.40 -13.41 -13.01
C SER A 411 30.36 -13.17 -14.10
N ALA A 412 30.80 -13.16 -15.36
CA ALA A 412 29.93 -13.26 -16.52
C ALA A 412 30.44 -14.34 -17.46
N SER A 413 29.54 -15.11 -18.05
CA SER A 413 29.85 -16.14 -19.04
C SER A 413 28.86 -16.11 -20.19
N SER A 414 29.18 -16.73 -21.32
CA SER A 414 28.20 -16.87 -22.40
C SER A 414 27.25 -18.04 -22.12
N GLY A 415 25.94 -17.75 -22.06
CA GLY A 415 24.89 -18.77 -21.93
C GLY A 415 24.75 -19.71 -23.14
N ILE A 416 25.55 -19.50 -24.19
CA ILE A 416 25.61 -20.37 -25.37
C ILE A 416 26.60 -21.53 -25.18
N ASN A 417 27.76 -21.28 -24.55
CA ASN A 417 28.87 -22.25 -24.47
C ASN A 417 29.50 -22.40 -23.07
N GLY A 418 29.09 -21.59 -22.08
CA GLY A 418 29.64 -21.58 -20.72
C GLY A 418 31.06 -20.99 -20.61
N GLU A 419 31.55 -20.27 -21.62
CA GLU A 419 32.87 -19.64 -21.58
C GLU A 419 32.83 -18.38 -20.72
N VAL A 420 33.66 -18.35 -19.68
CA VAL A 420 33.79 -17.22 -18.75
C VAL A 420 34.50 -16.06 -19.44
N LEU A 421 33.89 -14.88 -19.37
CA LEU A 421 34.33 -13.68 -20.06
C LEU A 421 35.36 -12.93 -19.21
N GLY A 422 36.48 -12.56 -19.85
CA GLY A 422 37.46 -11.61 -19.28
C GLY A 422 37.13 -10.17 -19.70
N ASN A 423 38.14 -9.34 -19.94
CA ASN A 423 37.99 -7.93 -20.38
C ASN A 423 37.29 -7.69 -21.75
N THR A 424 36.68 -8.69 -22.38
CA THR A 424 36.11 -8.58 -23.73
C THR A 424 34.75 -9.26 -23.83
N MET A 425 33.78 -8.57 -24.42
CA MET A 425 32.46 -9.11 -24.77
C MET A 425 32.40 -9.30 -26.29
N PRO A 426 32.37 -10.54 -26.81
CA PRO A 426 32.05 -10.80 -28.20
C PRO A 426 30.66 -10.29 -28.58
N SER A 427 30.49 -9.73 -29.78
CA SER A 427 29.14 -9.39 -30.25
C SER A 427 28.26 -10.63 -30.44
N SER A 428 28.88 -11.78 -30.70
CA SER A 428 28.22 -13.06 -30.87
C SER A 428 27.65 -13.68 -29.57
N THR A 429 27.93 -13.09 -28.40
CA THR A 429 27.45 -13.57 -27.09
C THR A 429 26.51 -12.59 -26.39
N MET A 430 26.34 -11.36 -26.89
CA MET A 430 25.62 -10.31 -26.15
C MET A 430 24.13 -10.58 -25.92
N HIS A 431 23.52 -11.46 -26.73
CA HIS A 431 22.11 -11.82 -26.63
C HIS A 431 21.77 -12.90 -25.59
N CYS A 432 22.78 -13.51 -24.97
CA CYS A 432 22.59 -14.58 -24.00
C CYS A 432 23.85 -14.68 -23.12
N ILE A 433 23.89 -13.87 -22.06
CA ILE A 433 24.92 -13.95 -21.03
C ILE A 433 24.34 -14.55 -19.75
N ASP A 434 25.15 -15.30 -19.03
CA ASP A 434 24.87 -15.71 -17.66
C ASP A 434 25.74 -14.87 -16.72
N VAL A 435 25.16 -14.29 -15.67
CA VAL A 435 25.88 -13.50 -14.66
C VAL A 435 25.66 -14.04 -13.26
N GLU A 436 26.69 -13.95 -12.42
CA GLU A 436 26.58 -14.23 -10.98
C GLU A 436 27.50 -13.31 -10.16
N ALA A 437 27.10 -13.00 -8.94
CA ALA A 437 27.91 -12.31 -7.94
C ALA A 437 27.47 -12.68 -6.52
N VAL A 438 28.33 -12.47 -5.52
CA VAL A 438 27.96 -12.60 -4.10
C VAL A 438 27.86 -11.21 -3.49
N ILE A 439 26.78 -10.95 -2.76
CA ILE A 439 26.56 -9.71 -2.01
C ILE A 439 26.73 -10.04 -0.52
N GLU A 440 27.74 -9.45 0.11
CA GLU A 440 27.92 -9.48 1.56
C GLU A 440 26.78 -8.66 2.20
N GLU A 441 25.86 -9.34 2.88
CA GLU A 441 24.74 -8.70 3.58
C GLU A 441 24.26 -9.58 4.74
N ASN A 442 24.12 -8.99 5.94
CA ASN A 442 23.66 -9.65 7.16
C ASN A 442 22.16 -9.41 7.44
N ALA A 443 21.54 -8.42 6.80
CA ALA A 443 20.10 -8.18 6.79
C ALA A 443 19.40 -8.90 5.63
N ALA A 444 18.24 -8.38 5.22
CA ALA A 444 17.38 -8.99 4.20
C ALA A 444 17.44 -8.20 2.89
N LEU A 445 17.99 -8.79 1.82
CA LEU A 445 17.76 -8.30 0.46
C LEU A 445 16.35 -8.68 -0.01
N LEU A 446 15.68 -7.77 -0.72
CA LEU A 446 14.30 -7.95 -1.16
C LEU A 446 14.25 -8.56 -2.57
N ALA A 447 13.51 -9.68 -2.70
CA ALA A 447 13.38 -10.41 -3.95
C ALA A 447 12.66 -9.59 -5.02
N GLY A 448 13.30 -9.39 -6.18
CA GLY A 448 12.80 -8.55 -7.26
C GLY A 448 13.18 -7.07 -7.15
N GLU A 449 13.85 -6.63 -6.08
CA GLU A 449 14.37 -5.27 -5.94
C GLU A 449 15.86 -5.14 -6.33
N VAL A 450 16.54 -6.27 -6.56
CA VAL A 450 17.94 -6.31 -7.05
C VAL A 450 17.97 -6.60 -8.55
N ASN A 451 18.63 -5.73 -9.30
CA ASN A 451 18.67 -5.73 -10.75
C ASN A 451 20.11 -5.65 -11.26
N LEU A 452 20.40 -6.42 -12.30
CA LEU A 452 21.52 -6.18 -13.19
C LEU A 452 21.20 -4.93 -14.02
N MET A 453 22.13 -4.00 -14.09
CA MET A 453 22.07 -2.79 -14.90
C MET A 453 23.22 -2.80 -15.90
N TRP A 454 22.98 -2.35 -17.14
CA TRP A 454 24.06 -2.22 -18.13
C TRP A 454 23.81 -1.14 -19.16
N SER A 455 24.90 -0.68 -19.79
CA SER A 455 24.86 0.18 -20.97
C SER A 455 26.20 0.15 -21.72
N PHE A 456 26.18 0.67 -22.95
CA PHE A 456 27.33 0.72 -23.84
C PHE A 456 27.82 2.16 -23.99
N TYR A 457 29.11 2.38 -23.74
CA TYR A 457 29.75 3.68 -23.65
C TYR A 457 30.83 3.85 -24.72
N SER A 458 30.99 5.09 -25.20
CA SER A 458 32.21 5.53 -25.89
C SER A 458 33.27 6.05 -24.91
N ASP A 459 32.83 6.50 -23.72
CA ASP A 459 33.67 6.83 -22.57
C ASP A 459 32.83 6.73 -21.29
N ALA A 460 33.08 5.73 -20.45
CA ALA A 460 32.34 5.51 -19.21
C ALA A 460 32.71 6.51 -18.10
N ASP A 461 33.96 7.00 -18.08
CA ASP A 461 34.46 7.96 -17.07
C ASP A 461 33.72 9.32 -17.16
N SER A 462 33.20 9.66 -18.35
CA SER A 462 32.38 10.86 -18.58
C SER A 462 30.89 10.57 -18.85
N ASN A 463 30.43 9.34 -18.61
CA ASN A 463 29.06 8.87 -18.87
C ASN A 463 28.59 9.17 -20.32
N LEU A 464 29.50 9.00 -21.29
CA LEU A 464 29.24 9.23 -22.70
C LEU A 464 28.74 7.93 -23.35
N THR A 465 27.43 7.73 -23.34
CA THR A 465 26.75 6.61 -24.03
C THR A 465 27.15 6.54 -25.50
N TRP A 466 27.39 5.32 -25.99
CA TRP A 466 27.74 5.07 -27.38
C TRP A 466 26.57 5.47 -28.31
N PRO A 467 26.78 6.32 -29.34
CA PRO A 467 25.68 6.86 -30.14
C PRO A 467 24.79 5.83 -30.85
N VAL A 468 25.27 4.61 -31.11
CA VAL A 468 24.46 3.55 -31.74
C VAL A 468 23.47 2.96 -30.74
N TYR A 469 23.94 2.64 -29.52
CA TYR A 469 23.06 2.29 -28.39
C TYR A 469 22.07 3.43 -28.10
N GLY A 470 22.58 4.67 -28.01
CA GLY A 470 21.79 5.87 -27.71
C GLY A 470 20.65 6.14 -28.70
N GLN A 471 20.80 5.74 -29.96
CA GLN A 471 19.76 5.85 -30.99
C GLN A 471 18.72 4.73 -30.96
N LYS A 472 19.07 3.58 -30.37
CA LYS A 472 18.21 2.38 -30.29
C LYS A 472 17.39 2.34 -29.00
N PHE A 473 18.04 2.62 -27.87
CA PHE A 473 17.47 2.42 -26.53
C PHE A 473 17.36 3.71 -25.69
N GLY A 474 17.91 4.82 -26.17
CA GLY A 474 18.04 6.05 -25.39
C GLY A 474 19.33 6.10 -24.57
N VAL A 475 19.43 7.08 -23.67
CA VAL A 475 20.65 7.33 -22.86
C VAL A 475 20.63 6.66 -21.49
N GLU A 476 19.51 6.04 -21.11
CA GLU A 476 19.36 5.34 -19.84
C GLU A 476 19.96 3.92 -19.93
N ALA A 477 20.22 3.33 -18.77
CA ALA A 477 20.68 1.95 -18.67
C ALA A 477 19.53 0.97 -18.94
N GLN A 478 19.83 -0.16 -19.56
CA GLN A 478 18.93 -1.31 -19.54
C GLN A 478 19.03 -2.02 -18.19
N SER A 479 17.98 -2.76 -17.83
CA SER A 479 17.91 -3.50 -16.57
C SER A 479 17.31 -4.90 -16.74
N HIS A 480 17.69 -5.81 -15.85
CA HIS A 480 17.14 -7.16 -15.74
C HIS A 480 17.12 -7.58 -14.26
N PRO A 481 16.01 -8.13 -13.73
CA PRO A 481 15.96 -8.60 -12.35
C PRO A 481 16.93 -9.77 -12.13
N LEU A 482 17.54 -9.84 -10.94
CA LEU A 482 18.41 -10.94 -10.53
C LEU A 482 17.66 -11.90 -9.59
N ASP A 483 17.87 -13.20 -9.78
CA ASP A 483 17.45 -14.23 -8.84
C ASP A 483 18.32 -14.17 -7.58
N LEU A 484 17.70 -14.22 -6.40
CA LEU A 484 18.37 -14.11 -5.10
C LEU A 484 18.36 -15.45 -4.34
N LYS A 485 19.51 -15.84 -3.80
CA LYS A 485 19.68 -17.09 -3.07
C LYS A 485 20.65 -16.94 -1.90
N ILE A 486 20.15 -17.13 -0.69
CA ILE A 486 20.96 -17.08 0.54
C ILE A 486 22.02 -18.21 0.55
N GLN A 487 23.27 -17.84 0.79
CA GLN A 487 24.44 -18.72 0.83
C GLN A 487 25.33 -18.38 2.03
N GLY A 488 25.18 -19.14 3.13
CA GLY A 488 26.10 -19.09 4.28
C GLY A 488 25.95 -17.88 5.22
N GLY A 489 25.26 -16.84 4.79
CA GLY A 489 25.01 -15.57 5.45
C GLY A 489 24.64 -14.54 4.39
N ASP A 490 25.44 -14.55 3.33
CA ASP A 490 25.43 -13.66 2.17
C ASP A 490 24.40 -14.08 1.10
N TYR A 491 24.28 -13.30 0.03
CA TYR A 491 23.35 -13.55 -1.08
C TYR A 491 24.10 -13.80 -2.38
N LEU A 492 23.96 -15.00 -2.95
CA LEU A 492 24.26 -15.22 -4.35
C LEU A 492 23.15 -14.57 -5.19
N VAL A 493 23.52 -13.67 -6.09
CA VAL A 493 22.64 -13.11 -7.11
C VAL A 493 23.04 -13.61 -8.49
N SER A 494 22.06 -13.94 -9.34
CA SER A 494 22.34 -14.50 -10.67
C SER A 494 21.23 -14.24 -11.68
N ALA A 495 21.55 -14.26 -12.97
CA ALA A 495 20.57 -14.39 -14.06
C ALA A 495 21.15 -15.21 -15.21
N GLU A 496 20.31 -16.02 -15.85
CA GLU A 496 20.66 -16.85 -17.00
C GLU A 496 20.14 -16.22 -18.31
N CYS A 497 20.94 -16.27 -19.37
CA CYS A 497 20.63 -15.83 -20.73
C CYS A 497 20.02 -14.42 -20.84
N VAL A 498 20.62 -13.43 -20.17
CA VAL A 498 20.25 -12.01 -20.32
C VAL A 498 20.62 -11.53 -21.72
N ASP A 499 19.65 -10.92 -22.42
CA ASP A 499 19.87 -10.26 -23.71
C ASP A 499 20.27 -8.79 -23.48
N LEU A 500 21.56 -8.48 -23.69
CA LEU A 500 22.09 -7.13 -23.55
C LEU A 500 21.71 -6.20 -24.70
N TRP A 501 21.24 -6.75 -25.82
CA TRP A 501 20.92 -6.02 -27.05
C TRP A 501 19.62 -6.55 -27.67
N PRO A 502 18.46 -6.25 -27.06
CA PRO A 502 17.17 -6.80 -27.50
C PRO A 502 16.65 -6.23 -28.85
N ASP A 503 17.50 -5.57 -29.64
CA ASP A 503 17.18 -5.14 -31.01
C ASP A 503 17.69 -6.21 -32.01
N PRO A 504 16.85 -6.69 -32.94
CA PRO A 504 17.20 -7.77 -33.87
C PRO A 504 18.20 -7.36 -34.98
N GLN A 505 18.77 -6.15 -34.91
CA GLN A 505 19.85 -5.69 -35.78
C GLN A 505 21.12 -5.43 -34.98
N ASP A 506 22.04 -6.40 -35.04
CA ASP A 506 23.38 -6.30 -34.47
C ASP A 506 24.14 -5.07 -34.98
N PRO A 507 24.98 -4.44 -34.14
CA PRO A 507 25.88 -3.40 -34.61
C PRO A 507 26.96 -3.95 -35.55
N THR A 508 27.10 -3.30 -36.71
CA THR A 508 28.09 -3.68 -37.72
C THR A 508 29.53 -3.47 -37.24
N GLN A 509 30.48 -4.18 -37.86
CA GLN A 509 31.92 -4.00 -37.62
C GLN A 509 32.41 -2.53 -37.75
N ALA A 510 31.75 -1.72 -38.59
CA ALA A 510 32.11 -0.31 -38.78
C ALA A 510 31.60 0.59 -37.63
N GLN A 511 30.62 0.13 -36.86
CA GLN A 511 30.05 0.83 -35.71
C GLN A 511 30.80 0.44 -34.42
N ILE A 512 31.11 -0.85 -34.23
CA ILE A 512 31.88 -1.34 -33.08
C ILE A 512 33.34 -0.94 -33.24
N THR A 513 33.76 0.07 -32.48
CA THR A 513 35.12 0.62 -32.50
C THR A 513 35.72 0.58 -31.09
N THR A 514 35.80 1.72 -30.40
CA THR A 514 36.16 1.80 -28.98
C THR A 514 34.87 1.91 -28.18
N VAL A 515 34.20 0.77 -27.98
CA VAL A 515 32.96 0.67 -27.20
C VAL A 515 33.25 -0.15 -25.94
N ASP A 516 32.87 0.36 -24.78
CA ASP A 516 32.97 -0.31 -23.49
C ASP A 516 31.56 -0.60 -22.97
N LEU A 517 31.27 -1.86 -22.69
CA LEU A 517 30.09 -2.29 -21.97
C LEU A 517 30.43 -2.28 -20.48
N VAL A 518 29.60 -1.61 -19.68
CA VAL A 518 29.73 -1.63 -18.22
C VAL A 518 28.45 -2.23 -17.65
N MET A 519 28.60 -3.23 -16.79
CA MET A 519 27.52 -3.78 -15.97
C MET A 519 27.73 -3.39 -14.50
N TRP A 520 26.64 -3.26 -13.77
CA TRP A 520 26.64 -3.03 -12.33
C TRP A 520 25.36 -3.60 -11.72
N ILE A 521 25.30 -3.68 -10.40
CA ILE A 521 24.12 -4.13 -9.67
C ILE A 521 23.50 -2.93 -8.95
N GLU A 522 22.20 -2.72 -9.13
CA GLU A 522 21.40 -1.78 -8.35
C GLU A 522 20.31 -2.52 -7.58
N GLY A 523 20.02 -2.05 -6.37
CA GLY A 523 19.00 -2.61 -5.51
C GLY A 523 19.18 -2.13 -4.08
N ARG A 524 18.32 -2.62 -3.18
CA ARG A 524 18.31 -2.24 -1.76
C ARG A 524 18.12 -3.43 -0.84
N ASP A 525 18.61 -3.28 0.38
CA ASP A 525 18.20 -4.11 1.50
C ASP A 525 16.86 -3.65 2.11
N SER A 526 16.39 -4.40 3.10
CA SER A 526 15.14 -4.11 3.81
C SER A 526 15.19 -2.85 4.68
N ALA A 527 16.40 -2.39 5.04
CA ALA A 527 16.63 -1.13 5.75
C ALA A 527 16.79 0.06 4.79
N GLY A 528 16.76 -0.18 3.46
CA GLY A 528 16.83 0.83 2.42
C GLY A 528 18.22 1.35 2.06
N TRP A 529 19.30 0.67 2.45
CA TRP A 529 20.64 0.92 1.93
C TRP A 529 20.73 0.49 0.45
N ASP A 530 21.20 1.39 -0.41
CA ASP A 530 21.57 1.03 -1.79
C ASP A 530 22.78 0.06 -1.79
N ILE A 531 22.83 -0.94 -2.67
CA ILE A 531 23.96 -1.88 -2.79
C ILE A 531 25.20 -1.17 -3.38
N GLU A 532 26.43 -1.45 -2.88
CA GLU A 532 27.70 -1.02 -3.50
C GLU A 532 28.06 -1.86 -4.75
N GLY A 533 27.13 -1.91 -5.72
CA GLY A 533 27.22 -2.75 -6.92
C GLY A 533 27.89 -2.10 -8.13
N GLY A 534 28.54 -0.94 -7.99
CA GLY A 534 29.10 -0.13 -9.09
C GLY A 534 28.20 1.03 -9.50
N GLY A 535 28.09 1.30 -10.80
CA GLY A 535 27.10 2.23 -11.36
C GLY A 535 27.48 3.72 -11.33
N PRO A 536 26.50 4.63 -11.39
CA PRO A 536 26.73 6.08 -11.41
C PRO A 536 27.53 6.59 -10.20
N ASN A 537 28.66 7.24 -10.47
CA ASN A 537 29.62 7.64 -9.44
C ASN A 537 29.66 9.15 -9.19
N ILE A 538 30.25 9.56 -8.06
CA ILE A 538 30.34 10.97 -7.62
C ILE A 538 31.17 11.87 -8.55
N ALA A 539 31.92 11.31 -9.50
CA ALA A 539 32.65 12.07 -10.51
C ALA A 539 31.78 12.39 -11.76
N GLY A 540 30.57 11.82 -11.85
CA GLY A 540 29.65 11.95 -12.98
C GLY A 540 29.85 10.90 -14.08
N GLY A 541 30.72 9.91 -13.85
CA GLY A 541 30.92 8.74 -14.72
C GLY A 541 30.16 7.51 -14.22
N ILE A 542 30.43 6.37 -14.86
CA ILE A 542 29.87 5.05 -14.50
C ILE A 542 31.02 4.12 -14.11
N SER A 543 30.96 3.53 -12.93
CA SER A 543 31.93 2.56 -12.42
C SER A 543 31.47 1.12 -12.70
N SER A 544 32.40 0.24 -13.03
CA SER A 544 32.17 -1.21 -12.94
C SER A 544 32.32 -1.72 -11.50
N ILE A 545 31.80 -2.92 -11.23
CA ILE A 545 32.29 -3.78 -10.15
C ILE A 545 33.76 -4.07 -10.49
N TYR A 546 34.65 -3.50 -9.68
CA TYR A 546 36.08 -3.45 -9.99
C TYR A 546 36.81 -4.65 -9.39
N SER A 547 37.48 -5.41 -10.24
CA SER A 547 38.53 -6.34 -9.83
C SER A 547 39.84 -6.07 -10.58
N SER A 548 40.95 -6.44 -9.95
CA SER A 548 42.27 -6.55 -10.58
C SER A 548 42.41 -7.78 -11.49
N ASN A 549 41.55 -8.79 -11.33
CA ASN A 549 41.42 -9.95 -12.19
C ASN A 549 40.40 -9.64 -13.32
N PRO A 550 40.79 -9.72 -14.61
CA PRO A 550 39.89 -9.55 -15.75
C PRO A 550 38.59 -10.36 -15.73
N VAL A 551 38.58 -11.50 -15.04
CA VAL A 551 37.41 -12.39 -14.95
C VAL A 551 36.33 -11.87 -14.00
N HIS A 552 36.73 -11.07 -12.99
CA HIS A 552 35.83 -10.55 -11.96
C HIS A 552 35.59 -9.05 -12.09
N ASN A 553 35.88 -8.48 -13.27
CA ASN A 553 35.62 -7.08 -13.56
C ASN A 553 34.42 -6.98 -14.51
N SER A 554 33.43 -6.16 -14.17
CA SER A 554 32.20 -6.02 -14.95
C SER A 554 32.29 -4.98 -16.10
N GLN A 555 33.50 -4.58 -16.50
CA GLN A 555 33.77 -3.77 -17.68
C GLN A 555 34.36 -4.60 -18.84
N TYR A 556 33.68 -4.57 -19.98
CA TYR A 556 34.02 -5.38 -21.16
C TYR A 556 34.24 -4.51 -22.40
N ARG A 557 35.38 -4.69 -23.09
CA ARG A 557 35.57 -4.16 -24.44
C ARG A 557 34.67 -4.93 -25.41
N LEU A 558 33.74 -4.26 -26.09
CA LEU A 558 32.92 -4.89 -27.13
C LEU A 558 33.78 -5.21 -28.36
N VAL A 559 33.76 -6.46 -28.83
CA VAL A 559 34.51 -6.93 -30.00
C VAL A 559 33.56 -7.50 -31.04
N HIS A 560 33.64 -7.04 -32.29
CA HIS A 560 32.76 -7.54 -33.36
C HIS A 560 33.15 -8.95 -33.82
N GLU A 561 32.29 -9.90 -33.52
CA GLU A 561 32.33 -11.29 -33.97
C GLU A 561 31.13 -11.61 -34.87
N GLN A 562 31.42 -11.99 -36.11
CA GLN A 562 30.44 -12.51 -37.05
C GLN A 562 31.11 -13.58 -37.94
N ALA A 563 30.44 -14.68 -38.22
CA ALA A 563 30.82 -15.58 -39.31
C ALA A 563 30.38 -14.95 -40.65
N LYS A 564 31.28 -14.86 -41.63
CA LYS A 564 30.98 -14.26 -42.94
C LYS A 564 31.67 -15.03 -44.04
N PHE A 565 30.97 -15.30 -45.13
CA PHE A 565 31.44 -16.25 -46.14
C PHE A 565 31.59 -15.60 -47.52
N ASN A 566 32.56 -16.10 -48.28
CA ASN A 566 32.81 -15.69 -49.65
C ASN A 566 33.03 -16.92 -50.53
N VAL A 567 32.33 -17.01 -51.66
CA VAL A 567 32.45 -18.13 -52.61
C VAL A 567 33.49 -17.77 -53.67
N ILE A 568 34.60 -18.51 -53.67
CA ILE A 568 35.80 -18.20 -54.47
C ILE A 568 35.70 -18.78 -55.89
N ASP A 569 35.23 -20.01 -56.01
CA ASP A 569 35.08 -20.70 -57.29
C ASP A 569 33.95 -21.73 -57.20
N VAL A 570 33.28 -21.95 -58.33
CA VAL A 570 32.30 -23.03 -58.50
C VAL A 570 32.67 -23.80 -59.78
N ARG A 571 32.76 -25.12 -59.65
CA ARG A 571 33.16 -26.03 -60.73
C ARG A 571 32.15 -27.14 -60.89
N MET A 572 31.78 -27.41 -62.13
CA MET A 572 30.87 -28.49 -62.48
C MET A 572 31.64 -29.64 -63.15
N THR A 573 31.36 -30.86 -62.72
CA THR A 573 31.90 -32.09 -63.29
C THR A 573 30.75 -33.02 -63.68
N PRO A 574 30.65 -33.46 -64.95
CA PRO A 574 31.44 -33.05 -66.11
C PRO A 574 31.14 -31.59 -66.52
N LYS A 575 32.13 -30.95 -67.15
CA LYS A 575 32.08 -29.52 -67.52
C LYS A 575 31.06 -29.19 -68.61
N SER A 576 30.63 -30.21 -69.36
CA SER A 576 29.57 -30.17 -70.37
C SER A 576 28.74 -31.46 -70.21
N PRO A 577 27.69 -31.47 -69.37
CA PRO A 577 26.88 -32.65 -69.12
C PRO A 577 25.97 -32.96 -70.32
N GLU A 578 25.66 -34.24 -70.50
CA GLU A 578 24.64 -34.71 -71.43
C GLU A 578 23.30 -34.95 -70.71
N VAL A 579 22.19 -34.90 -71.46
CA VAL A 579 20.86 -35.32 -70.96
C VAL A 579 20.98 -36.73 -70.36
N GLY A 580 20.49 -36.89 -69.12
CA GLY A 580 20.62 -38.16 -68.39
C GLY A 580 21.84 -38.30 -67.48
N GLN A 581 22.79 -37.35 -67.48
CA GLN A 581 23.92 -37.33 -66.54
C GLN A 581 23.62 -36.49 -65.29
N THR A 582 24.01 -36.99 -64.12
CA THR A 582 24.03 -36.22 -62.86
C THR A 582 25.29 -35.34 -62.82
N PRO A 583 25.17 -34.01 -62.73
CA PRO A 583 26.32 -33.14 -62.51
C PRO A 583 26.71 -33.09 -61.03
N GLU A 584 28.00 -32.97 -60.75
CA GLU A 584 28.54 -32.63 -59.43
C GLU A 584 29.02 -31.18 -59.43
N LEU A 585 28.69 -30.40 -58.38
CA LEU A 585 29.25 -29.07 -58.15
C LEU A 585 30.23 -29.07 -56.97
N GLU A 586 31.49 -28.69 -57.23
CA GLU A 586 32.47 -28.29 -56.21
C GLU A 586 32.35 -26.78 -56.00
N ILE A 587 31.94 -26.36 -54.80
CA ILE A 587 31.83 -24.95 -54.36
C ILE A 587 32.94 -24.69 -53.34
N SER A 588 33.90 -23.83 -53.68
CA SER A 588 34.96 -23.41 -52.75
C SER A 588 34.54 -22.16 -51.98
N ILE A 589 34.38 -22.29 -50.67
CA ILE A 589 33.93 -21.26 -49.73
C ILE A 589 35.10 -20.88 -48.82
N GLN A 590 35.26 -19.60 -48.49
CA GLN A 590 36.14 -19.12 -47.42
C GLN A 590 35.33 -18.41 -46.34
N ASN A 591 35.57 -18.74 -45.07
CA ASN A 591 35.12 -17.90 -43.96
C ASN A 591 36.06 -16.69 -43.86
N ILE A 592 35.55 -15.52 -44.22
CA ILE A 592 36.21 -14.20 -44.16
C ILE A 592 35.76 -13.37 -42.94
N GLY A 593 34.98 -13.98 -42.03
CA GLY A 593 34.48 -13.34 -40.81
C GLY A 593 35.51 -13.25 -39.69
N THR A 594 35.01 -12.86 -38.52
CA THR A 594 35.78 -12.78 -37.26
C THR A 594 35.53 -13.95 -36.30
N LYS A 595 34.59 -14.85 -36.61
CA LYS A 595 34.30 -16.06 -35.85
C LYS A 595 34.18 -17.28 -36.77
N ASP A 596 34.40 -18.46 -36.22
CA ASP A 596 34.01 -19.75 -36.80
C ASP A 596 32.47 -19.81 -37.01
N GLY A 597 32.00 -20.60 -37.97
CA GLY A 597 30.57 -20.79 -38.21
C GLY A 597 30.27 -21.58 -39.47
N ASN A 598 28.99 -21.91 -39.67
CA ASN A 598 28.48 -22.52 -40.89
C ASN A 598 27.70 -21.52 -41.75
N ILE A 599 27.33 -21.93 -42.97
CA ILE A 599 26.43 -21.19 -43.84
C ILE A 599 25.44 -22.12 -44.53
N THR A 600 24.21 -21.66 -44.71
CA THR A 600 23.21 -22.31 -45.55
C THR A 600 23.24 -21.72 -46.96
N LEU A 601 23.72 -22.50 -47.93
CA LEU A 601 23.78 -22.11 -49.33
C LEU A 601 22.53 -22.59 -50.08
N GLU A 602 21.99 -21.73 -50.92
CA GLU A 602 21.00 -22.07 -51.93
C GLU A 602 21.66 -22.10 -53.32
N VAL A 603 21.60 -23.27 -53.96
CA VAL A 603 22.07 -23.47 -55.33
C VAL A 603 20.90 -23.25 -56.27
N GLN A 604 20.90 -22.14 -57.00
CA GLN A 604 19.87 -21.82 -57.99
C GLN A 604 20.41 -21.97 -59.41
N SER A 605 19.64 -22.55 -60.32
CA SER A 605 19.98 -22.53 -61.75
C SER A 605 19.23 -21.42 -62.49
N VAL A 606 19.83 -20.90 -63.56
CA VAL A 606 19.20 -19.98 -64.50
C VAL A 606 19.26 -20.56 -65.91
N LYS A 607 18.10 -20.72 -66.55
CA LYS A 607 17.91 -21.34 -67.87
C LYS A 607 17.48 -20.28 -68.88
N ASP A 608 18.16 -20.17 -70.02
CA ASP A 608 17.94 -19.17 -71.09
C ASP A 608 17.80 -17.69 -70.62
N GLY A 609 18.38 -17.33 -69.46
CA GLY A 609 18.27 -15.99 -68.88
C GLY A 609 16.90 -15.68 -68.23
N GLY A 610 16.09 -16.70 -67.92
CA GLY A 610 14.85 -16.58 -67.16
C GLY A 610 15.07 -16.34 -65.66
N PHE A 611 14.00 -16.55 -64.87
CA PHE A 611 14.08 -16.44 -63.41
C PHE A 611 14.93 -17.58 -62.79
N PRO A 612 15.71 -17.31 -61.74
CA PRO A 612 16.40 -18.36 -60.99
C PRO A 612 15.42 -19.39 -60.42
N THR A 613 15.83 -20.66 -60.41
CA THR A 613 15.08 -21.77 -59.82
C THR A 613 15.98 -22.49 -58.81
N THR A 614 15.52 -22.61 -57.57
CA THR A 614 16.20 -23.37 -56.51
C THR A 614 16.31 -24.85 -56.90
N GLU A 615 17.53 -25.37 -56.99
CA GLU A 615 17.80 -26.79 -57.26
C GLU A 615 18.10 -27.55 -55.95
N LEU A 616 18.81 -26.92 -55.00
CA LEU A 616 19.12 -27.49 -53.69
C LEU A 616 19.41 -26.40 -52.65
N THR A 617 19.11 -26.68 -51.37
CA THR A 617 19.62 -25.93 -50.21
C THR A 617 20.56 -26.84 -49.41
N TRP A 618 21.71 -26.33 -48.99
CA TRP A 618 22.77 -27.09 -48.31
C TRP A 618 23.42 -26.27 -47.19
N THR A 619 23.39 -26.76 -45.96
CA THR A 619 24.12 -26.16 -44.82
C THR A 619 25.50 -26.82 -44.67
N THR A 620 26.55 -26.02 -44.50
CA THR A 620 27.91 -26.53 -44.29
C THR A 620 28.11 -27.07 -42.87
N GLU A 621 29.16 -27.87 -42.68
CA GLU A 621 29.79 -27.99 -41.36
C GLU A 621 30.42 -26.64 -40.95
N GLU A 622 30.88 -26.53 -39.71
CA GLU A 622 31.56 -25.34 -39.21
C GLU A 622 32.90 -25.11 -39.95
N ILE A 623 33.06 -23.91 -40.51
CA ILE A 623 34.26 -23.48 -41.23
C ILE A 623 35.02 -22.50 -40.34
N ALA A 624 36.21 -22.91 -39.89
CA ALA A 624 37.04 -22.09 -39.02
C ALA A 624 37.48 -20.77 -39.68
N GLN A 625 37.64 -19.72 -38.87
CA GLN A 625 37.96 -18.36 -39.29
C GLN A 625 39.17 -18.31 -40.24
N GLY A 626 39.02 -17.63 -41.38
CA GLY A 626 40.07 -17.48 -42.39
C GLY A 626 40.34 -18.72 -43.24
N THR A 627 39.76 -19.88 -42.91
CA THR A 627 39.98 -21.14 -43.64
C THR A 627 39.03 -21.28 -44.84
N MET A 628 39.33 -22.24 -45.72
CA MET A 628 38.48 -22.59 -46.86
C MET A 628 37.94 -24.01 -46.71
N ALA A 629 36.68 -24.20 -47.12
CA ALA A 629 36.03 -25.50 -47.25
C ALA A 629 35.55 -25.70 -48.70
N ASN A 630 35.56 -26.94 -49.18
CA ASN A 630 34.94 -27.31 -50.44
C ASN A 630 33.67 -28.11 -50.15
N VAL A 631 32.53 -27.63 -50.64
CA VAL A 631 31.25 -28.34 -50.63
C VAL A 631 31.10 -29.09 -51.95
N PHE A 632 30.80 -30.39 -51.88
CA PHE A 632 30.58 -31.24 -53.04
C PHE A 632 29.09 -31.60 -53.13
N VAL A 633 28.38 -30.96 -54.04
CA VAL A 633 26.96 -31.20 -54.28
C VAL A 633 26.80 -32.27 -55.36
N THR A 634 26.40 -33.48 -54.95
CA THR A 634 26.25 -34.64 -55.84
C THR A 634 24.80 -34.98 -56.21
N ASP A 635 23.82 -34.43 -55.49
CA ASP A 635 22.40 -34.82 -55.58
C ASP A 635 21.56 -33.88 -56.48
N LEU A 636 22.17 -33.21 -57.45
CA LEU A 636 21.48 -32.33 -58.40
C LEU A 636 20.55 -33.12 -59.33
N GLU A 637 19.40 -32.54 -59.68
CA GLU A 637 18.47 -33.19 -60.60
C GLU A 637 19.11 -33.42 -61.98
N VAL A 638 18.86 -34.60 -62.54
CA VAL A 638 19.36 -34.98 -63.87
C VAL A 638 18.68 -34.14 -64.95
N PHE A 639 19.47 -33.53 -65.84
CA PHE A 639 18.92 -32.73 -66.93
C PHE A 639 18.07 -33.58 -67.89
N GLY A 640 16.75 -33.34 -67.88
CA GLY A 640 15.78 -34.07 -68.72
C GLY A 640 15.65 -33.57 -70.16
N THR A 641 16.17 -32.38 -70.49
CA THR A 641 16.13 -31.80 -71.85
C THR A 641 17.43 -31.06 -72.18
N PRO A 642 17.86 -31.01 -73.46
CA PRO A 642 18.97 -30.16 -73.88
C PRO A 642 18.65 -28.69 -73.60
N THR A 643 19.63 -27.90 -73.16
CA THR A 643 19.43 -26.46 -72.83
C THR A 643 20.74 -25.70 -73.00
N SER A 644 20.66 -24.44 -73.45
CA SER A 644 21.83 -23.60 -73.73
C SER A 644 22.00 -22.47 -72.73
N GLY A 645 23.25 -22.05 -72.50
CA GLY A 645 23.55 -20.83 -71.74
C GLY A 645 23.20 -20.89 -70.25
N MET A 646 23.02 -22.08 -69.68
CA MET A 646 22.70 -22.23 -68.26
C MET A 646 23.86 -21.83 -67.38
N TYR A 647 23.57 -21.31 -66.20
CA TYR A 647 24.56 -21.05 -65.15
C TYR A 647 23.92 -21.18 -63.77
N PHE A 648 24.76 -21.36 -62.75
CA PHE A 648 24.32 -21.38 -61.36
C PHE A 648 24.54 -20.03 -60.68
N LEU A 649 23.66 -19.71 -59.74
CA LEU A 649 23.89 -18.75 -58.66
C LEU A 649 24.11 -19.56 -57.37
N ILE A 650 25.04 -19.10 -56.54
CA ILE A 650 25.14 -19.52 -55.15
C ILE A 650 24.67 -18.34 -54.31
N VAL A 651 23.62 -18.55 -53.54
CA VAL A 651 22.97 -17.52 -52.71
C VAL A 651 23.10 -17.96 -51.24
N ASP A 652 23.30 -17.02 -50.34
CA ASP A 652 23.12 -17.24 -48.91
C ASP A 652 21.62 -17.29 -48.61
N ALA A 653 21.13 -18.43 -48.09
CA ALA A 653 19.72 -18.66 -47.85
C ALA A 653 19.15 -17.79 -46.71
N GLU A 654 19.99 -17.27 -45.82
CA GLU A 654 19.56 -16.44 -44.69
C GLU A 654 19.48 -14.97 -45.10
N SER A 655 20.53 -14.43 -45.74
CA SER A 655 20.59 -13.02 -46.15
C SER A 655 20.00 -12.73 -47.54
N ASN A 656 19.75 -13.77 -48.35
CA ASN A 656 19.49 -13.67 -49.80
C ASN A 656 20.63 -12.98 -50.59
N GLU A 657 21.85 -12.88 -50.06
CA GLU A 657 23.00 -12.33 -50.77
C GLU A 657 23.49 -13.32 -51.85
N VAL A 658 23.61 -12.86 -53.10
CA VAL A 658 24.18 -13.66 -54.19
C VAL A 658 25.71 -13.71 -54.05
N LEU A 659 26.20 -14.66 -53.27
CA LEU A 659 27.63 -14.88 -53.03
C LEU A 659 28.42 -15.19 -54.31
N TRP A 660 27.78 -15.83 -55.30
CA TRP A 660 28.43 -16.13 -56.58
C TRP A 660 27.46 -16.19 -57.76
N ASN A 661 27.88 -15.67 -58.91
CA ASN A 661 27.08 -15.66 -60.14
C ASN A 661 27.89 -16.20 -61.33
N GLY A 662 27.45 -17.34 -61.88
CA GLY A 662 28.13 -18.01 -62.99
C GLY A 662 28.13 -17.23 -64.31
N SER A 663 27.14 -16.38 -64.57
CA SER A 663 27.11 -15.53 -65.77
C SER A 663 28.22 -14.47 -65.75
N GLN A 664 28.42 -13.83 -64.59
CA GLN A 664 29.48 -12.83 -64.38
C GLN A 664 30.87 -13.47 -64.39
N ASN A 665 30.99 -14.71 -63.89
CA ASN A 665 32.23 -15.47 -63.84
C ASN A 665 32.55 -16.24 -65.13
N SER A 666 31.80 -16.04 -66.22
CA SER A 666 31.98 -16.77 -67.49
C SER A 666 31.94 -18.30 -67.36
N LYS A 667 31.12 -18.81 -66.44
CA LYS A 667 30.87 -20.23 -66.16
C LYS A 667 29.49 -20.69 -66.66
N SER A 668 29.01 -20.14 -67.77
CA SER A 668 27.83 -20.71 -68.43
C SER A 668 28.19 -22.00 -69.18
N PHE A 669 27.24 -22.93 -69.25
CA PHE A 669 27.37 -24.24 -69.89
C PHE A 669 26.13 -24.58 -70.72
N ASN A 670 26.27 -25.61 -71.55
CA ASN A 670 25.18 -26.18 -72.33
C ASN A 670 25.03 -27.65 -71.95
N VAL A 671 23.79 -28.12 -71.87
CA VAL A 671 23.46 -29.55 -71.78
C VAL A 671 23.29 -30.08 -73.19
N ALA A 672 24.11 -31.06 -73.58
CA ALA A 672 24.02 -31.69 -74.89
C ALA A 672 22.97 -32.81 -74.91
N GLU A 673 22.39 -33.07 -76.08
CA GLU A 673 21.55 -34.26 -76.30
C GLU A 673 22.41 -35.53 -76.10
N ALA A 674 21.85 -36.55 -75.45
CA ALA A 674 22.57 -37.77 -75.10
C ALA A 674 23.17 -38.44 -76.34
N SER A 675 24.46 -38.77 -76.26
CA SER A 675 25.17 -39.41 -77.36
C SER A 675 24.85 -40.91 -77.46
N ASP A 676 24.03 -41.27 -78.45
CA ASP A 676 23.84 -42.68 -78.89
C ASP A 676 25.15 -43.20 -79.50
N ASP A 677 26.07 -43.67 -78.66
CA ASP A 677 27.37 -44.21 -79.09
C ASP A 677 27.27 -45.66 -79.60
N GLU A 678 26.37 -45.91 -80.56
CA GLU A 678 26.41 -47.11 -81.41
C GLU A 678 27.05 -46.81 -82.78
N GLY A 679 28.30 -47.25 -82.93
CA GLY A 679 28.66 -48.07 -84.09
C GLY A 679 28.50 -47.45 -85.47
N PHE A 680 29.34 -46.47 -85.78
CA PHE A 680 29.81 -46.12 -87.14
C PHE A 680 29.68 -47.27 -88.18
N LEU A 681 28.65 -47.24 -89.06
CA LEU A 681 28.64 -47.73 -90.47
C LEU A 681 27.24 -47.79 -91.14
N SER A 682 26.68 -46.64 -91.54
CA SER A 682 25.85 -46.40 -92.76
C SER A 682 25.17 -45.03 -92.64
N GLY A 683 24.91 -44.23 -93.67
CA GLY A 683 25.25 -44.31 -95.09
C GLY A 683 24.49 -43.19 -95.82
N SER A 684 25.20 -42.26 -96.46
CA SER A 684 24.70 -40.93 -96.93
C SER A 684 24.24 -39.99 -95.79
N GLY A 685 24.67 -38.74 -95.67
CA GLY A 685 25.50 -37.91 -96.55
C GLY A 685 24.66 -37.01 -97.46
N MET A 686 24.62 -35.71 -97.13
CA MET A 686 24.03 -34.59 -97.88
C MET A 686 22.48 -34.48 -97.87
N LEU A 687 21.92 -33.46 -97.17
CA LEU A 687 20.76 -32.66 -97.65
C LEU A 687 20.34 -31.40 -96.84
N ILE A 688 20.88 -31.09 -95.65
CA ILE A 688 20.42 -29.91 -94.85
C ILE A 688 21.35 -28.69 -94.96
N VAL A 689 21.58 -28.21 -96.20
CA VAL A 689 22.28 -26.93 -96.49
C VAL A 689 21.44 -26.03 -97.45
N ILE A 690 20.22 -26.45 -97.81
CA ILE A 690 19.38 -25.75 -98.81
C ILE A 690 18.21 -24.95 -98.18
N GLY A 691 17.86 -25.19 -96.91
CA GLY A 691 16.72 -24.52 -96.24
C GLY A 691 16.94 -23.07 -95.81
N LEU A 692 18.18 -22.60 -95.68
CA LEU A 692 18.51 -21.28 -95.13
C LEU A 692 18.48 -20.13 -96.16
N ALA A 693 18.42 -20.44 -97.46
CA ALA A 693 18.33 -19.42 -98.52
C ALA A 693 16.90 -18.91 -98.76
N THR A 694 15.86 -19.66 -98.36
CA THR A 694 14.44 -19.34 -98.60
C THR A 694 13.80 -18.49 -97.51
N LEU A 695 14.31 -18.51 -96.27
CA LEU A 695 13.74 -17.74 -95.16
C LEU A 695 14.07 -16.23 -95.26
N ILE A 696 15.28 -15.90 -95.70
CA ILE A 696 15.76 -14.51 -95.87
C ILE A 696 14.97 -13.75 -96.96
N LEU A 697 14.39 -14.48 -97.93
CA LEU A 697 13.61 -13.91 -99.03
C LEU A 697 12.16 -13.54 -98.65
N ILE A 698 11.62 -14.08 -97.55
CA ILE A 698 10.23 -13.82 -97.13
C ILE A 698 10.15 -12.60 -96.20
N LEU A 699 11.12 -12.42 -95.29
CA LEU A 699 11.22 -11.24 -94.42
C LEU A 699 11.44 -9.93 -95.20
N LEU A 700 12.09 -10.00 -96.37
CA LEU A 700 12.29 -8.85 -97.26
C LEU A 700 11.02 -8.38 -98.00
N VAL A 701 9.96 -9.20 -98.04
CA VAL A 701 8.70 -8.86 -98.72
C VAL A 701 7.72 -8.13 -97.80
N VAL A 702 7.73 -8.42 -96.50
CA VAL A 702 6.80 -7.81 -95.52
C VAL A 702 7.10 -6.32 -95.31
N VAL A 703 8.38 -5.92 -95.33
CA VAL A 703 8.81 -4.52 -95.15
C VAL A 703 8.43 -3.63 -96.35
N VAL A 704 8.18 -4.20 -97.54
CA VAL A 704 7.90 -3.44 -98.77
C VAL A 704 6.40 -3.13 -98.96
N VAL A 705 5.49 -3.82 -98.25
CA VAL A 705 4.03 -3.69 -98.47
C VAL A 705 3.35 -2.64 -97.58
N LEU A 706 3.93 -2.29 -96.42
CA LEU A 706 3.34 -1.28 -95.51
C LEU A 706 3.76 0.18 -95.81
N ALA A 707 4.56 0.41 -96.86
CA ALA A 707 5.08 1.73 -97.22
C ALA A 707 4.44 2.35 -98.48
N LYS A 708 3.11 2.20 -98.70
CA LYS A 708 2.36 3.16 -99.53
C LYS A 708 0.83 3.20 -99.36
N ARG A 709 0.38 4.36 -98.84
CA ARG A 709 -0.81 5.14 -99.25
C ARG A 709 -2.15 4.92 -98.52
N ASN A 710 -2.23 5.53 -97.32
CA ASN A 710 -3.04 6.74 -97.04
C ASN A 710 -4.55 6.78 -97.44
N SER A 711 -5.45 6.85 -96.44
CA SER A 711 -6.31 8.03 -96.16
C SER A 711 -7.48 7.76 -95.18
N GLY A 712 -7.76 8.69 -94.25
CA GLY A 712 -9.15 9.00 -93.82
C GLY A 712 -9.59 8.69 -92.38
N ASP A 713 -9.25 9.59 -91.44
CA ASP A 713 -10.14 10.39 -90.57
C ASP A 713 -11.32 9.76 -89.76
N GLY A 714 -11.55 10.30 -88.54
CA GLY A 714 -12.72 10.01 -87.68
C GLY A 714 -12.50 9.01 -86.53
N ASN A 715 -12.64 9.24 -85.21
CA ASN A 715 -12.66 10.37 -84.25
C ASN A 715 -13.51 9.88 -83.02
N TYR A 716 -13.29 10.44 -81.82
CA TYR A 716 -14.02 10.18 -80.54
C TYR A 716 -13.77 8.78 -79.89
N GLU A 717 -13.75 8.58 -78.57
CA GLU A 717 -13.92 9.48 -77.41
C GLU A 717 -13.14 8.95 -76.16
N TYR A 718 -13.08 9.74 -75.07
CA TYR A 718 -12.38 9.44 -73.81
C TYR A 718 -13.34 8.86 -72.75
N GLU A 719 -12.85 8.04 -71.80
CA GLU A 719 -13.29 8.14 -70.40
C GLU A 719 -12.33 7.50 -69.36
N TYR A 720 -12.60 7.81 -68.08
CA TYR A 720 -11.77 7.68 -66.87
C TYR A 720 -12.69 7.20 -65.71
N GLU A 721 -12.26 6.59 -64.60
CA GLU A 721 -10.92 6.28 -64.06
C GLU A 721 -10.97 5.10 -63.04
N TYR A 722 -10.03 5.05 -62.07
CA TYR A 722 -10.01 4.50 -60.69
C TYR A 722 -11.29 3.86 -60.06
N ASP A 723 -11.25 2.96 -59.05
CA ASP A 723 -10.13 2.35 -58.28
C ASP A 723 -10.55 1.03 -57.55
N GLU A 724 -9.55 0.36 -56.96
CA GLU A 724 -9.52 -0.58 -55.79
C GLU A 724 -10.76 -1.38 -55.29
N GLU A 725 -10.56 -2.68 -54.99
CA GLU A 725 -10.43 -3.20 -53.60
C GLU A 725 -10.02 -4.70 -53.56
N VAL A 726 -9.59 -5.19 -52.39
CA VAL A 726 -8.97 -6.53 -52.19
C VAL A 726 -9.81 -7.40 -51.23
N GLU A 727 -10.19 -8.61 -51.63
CA GLU A 727 -10.81 -9.61 -50.74
C GLU A 727 -9.78 -10.48 -49.99
N LYS A 728 -10.01 -10.72 -48.69
CA LYS A 728 -9.36 -11.77 -47.89
C LYS A 728 -10.35 -12.89 -47.55
N SER A 729 -9.82 -14.09 -47.27
CA SER A 729 -10.59 -15.33 -47.04
C SER A 729 -10.59 -15.80 -45.58
N TYR A 730 -11.51 -16.72 -45.26
CA TYR A 730 -11.81 -17.24 -43.92
C TYR A 730 -11.11 -18.59 -43.61
N ALA A 731 -10.96 -18.92 -42.32
CA ALA A 731 -10.76 -20.28 -41.80
C ALA A 731 -11.40 -20.47 -40.41
N GLU A 732 -11.78 -21.71 -40.06
CA GLU A 732 -12.65 -22.06 -38.91
C GLU A 732 -11.94 -22.51 -37.61
N VAL A 733 -12.76 -22.67 -36.56
CA VAL A 733 -12.48 -22.81 -35.12
C VAL A 733 -12.34 -24.27 -34.64
N PRO A 734 -11.68 -24.54 -33.49
CA PRO A 734 -11.94 -25.71 -32.65
C PRO A 734 -12.62 -25.40 -31.29
N ARG A 735 -13.63 -26.19 -30.92
CA ARG A 735 -14.29 -26.29 -29.59
C ARG A 735 -14.02 -27.70 -29.03
N SER A 736 -14.06 -28.06 -27.74
CA SER A 736 -14.54 -27.41 -26.49
C SER A 736 -14.11 -28.24 -25.24
N GLY A 737 -14.03 -27.62 -24.04
CA GLY A 737 -13.94 -28.32 -22.74
C GLY A 737 -14.24 -27.39 -21.52
N PRO A 738 -14.75 -27.87 -20.36
CA PRO A 738 -15.38 -27.02 -19.32
C PRO A 738 -14.54 -26.94 -17.99
N PRO A 739 -14.97 -26.25 -16.89
CA PRO A 739 -14.40 -24.96 -16.45
C PRO A 739 -13.68 -24.97 -15.06
N SER A 740 -13.21 -23.78 -14.63
CA SER A 740 -12.58 -23.44 -13.31
C SER A 740 -11.05 -23.60 -13.26
N ALA A 741 -10.24 -22.71 -12.66
CA ALA A 741 -10.47 -21.43 -11.96
C ALA A 741 -9.42 -20.37 -12.41
N GLY A 742 -9.72 -19.08 -12.28
CA GLY A 742 -8.92 -18.00 -12.92
C GLY A 742 -7.89 -17.26 -12.03
N PRO A 743 -6.97 -16.49 -12.64
CA PRO A 743 -6.15 -15.45 -11.99
C PRO A 743 -6.80 -14.03 -12.00
N PRO A 744 -6.15 -12.99 -11.42
CA PRO A 744 -6.77 -11.67 -11.07
C PRO A 744 -7.14 -10.75 -12.25
N PRO A 745 -7.85 -9.61 -12.01
CA PRO A 745 -8.30 -8.72 -13.09
C PRO A 745 -7.14 -8.04 -13.82
N ALA A 746 -7.27 -7.92 -15.15
CA ALA A 746 -6.27 -7.32 -16.01
C ALA A 746 -6.11 -5.81 -15.76
N ALA A 747 -4.86 -5.34 -15.90
CA ALA A 747 -4.50 -3.94 -15.82
C ALA A 747 -5.00 -3.14 -17.03
N ASP A 748 -5.13 -1.82 -16.82
CA ASP A 748 -5.24 -0.71 -17.77
C ASP A 748 -5.52 -1.09 -19.24
N VAL A 749 -6.80 -1.35 -19.55
CA VAL A 749 -7.27 -1.63 -20.91
C VAL A 749 -7.71 -0.35 -21.62
N ASP A 750 -7.41 -0.24 -22.92
CA ASP A 750 -7.85 0.89 -23.75
C ASP A 750 -9.38 1.10 -23.64
N PRO A 751 -9.88 2.36 -23.67
CA PRO A 751 -11.31 2.66 -23.53
C PRO A 751 -12.24 1.89 -24.48
N VAL A 752 -11.77 1.52 -25.68
CA VAL A 752 -12.55 0.71 -26.64
C VAL A 752 -12.69 -0.74 -26.14
N MET A 753 -11.63 -1.32 -25.60
CA MET A 753 -11.67 -2.67 -25.00
C MET A 753 -12.54 -2.68 -23.73
N ALA A 754 -12.44 -1.66 -22.88
CA ALA A 754 -13.29 -1.52 -21.70
C ALA A 754 -14.79 -1.47 -22.07
N ALA A 755 -15.15 -0.72 -23.12
CA ALA A 755 -16.52 -0.65 -23.62
C ALA A 755 -17.00 -2.00 -24.18
N ALA A 756 -16.16 -2.71 -24.94
CA ALA A 756 -16.49 -4.01 -25.51
C ALA A 756 -16.68 -5.10 -24.45
N MET A 757 -15.86 -5.12 -23.39
CA MET A 757 -16.02 -6.05 -22.27
C MET A 757 -17.32 -5.81 -21.46
N ALA A 758 -17.80 -4.57 -21.41
CA ALA A 758 -19.10 -4.24 -20.80
C ALA A 758 -20.29 -4.63 -21.70
N GLU A 759 -20.15 -4.53 -23.02
CA GLU A 759 -21.16 -4.88 -24.03
C GLU A 759 -21.30 -6.41 -24.20
N PHE A 760 -20.19 -7.16 -24.12
CA PHE A 760 -20.13 -8.60 -24.40
C PHE A 760 -19.65 -9.45 -23.19
N PRO A 761 -20.35 -9.44 -22.05
CA PRO A 761 -19.91 -10.11 -20.81
C PRO A 761 -19.83 -11.65 -20.91
N GLN A 762 -20.27 -12.24 -22.01
CA GLN A 762 -20.10 -13.67 -22.32
C GLN A 762 -18.71 -14.03 -22.89
N TRP A 763 -17.87 -13.03 -23.19
CA TRP A 763 -16.54 -13.19 -23.77
C TRP A 763 -15.46 -12.59 -22.87
N ASP A 764 -14.27 -13.19 -22.87
CA ASP A 764 -13.10 -12.63 -22.20
C ASP A 764 -12.37 -11.62 -23.11
N GLN A 765 -11.46 -10.85 -22.50
CA GLN A 765 -10.66 -9.84 -23.20
C GLN A 765 -9.90 -10.42 -24.40
N ALA A 766 -9.36 -11.64 -24.27
CA ALA A 766 -8.61 -12.30 -25.35
C ALA A 766 -9.52 -12.66 -26.55
N THR A 767 -10.75 -13.12 -26.28
CA THR A 767 -11.76 -13.39 -27.31
C THR A 767 -12.17 -12.10 -28.04
N ILE A 768 -12.38 -11.01 -27.30
CA ILE A 768 -12.75 -9.71 -27.89
C ILE A 768 -11.58 -9.12 -28.71
N GLN A 769 -10.36 -9.16 -28.18
CA GLN A 769 -9.16 -8.73 -28.89
C GLN A 769 -8.97 -9.50 -30.20
N GLY A 770 -9.18 -10.83 -30.17
CA GLY A 770 -9.11 -11.66 -31.37
C GLY A 770 -10.10 -11.25 -32.47
N TYR A 771 -11.25 -10.65 -32.15
CA TYR A 771 -12.15 -10.06 -33.14
C TYR A 771 -11.69 -8.68 -33.64
N PHE A 772 -11.16 -7.84 -32.76
CA PHE A 772 -10.57 -6.54 -33.12
C PHE A 772 -9.36 -6.71 -34.05
N ASP A 773 -8.50 -7.71 -33.79
CA ASP A 773 -7.37 -8.07 -34.65
C ASP A 773 -7.81 -8.60 -36.03
N GLN A 774 -9.03 -9.12 -36.12
CA GLN A 774 -9.69 -9.51 -37.38
C GLN A 774 -10.44 -8.35 -38.06
N GLY A 775 -10.36 -7.12 -37.54
CA GLY A 775 -10.96 -5.92 -38.11
C GLY A 775 -12.44 -5.70 -37.77
N TRP A 776 -12.98 -6.38 -36.76
CA TRP A 776 -14.35 -6.16 -36.29
C TRP A 776 -14.40 -4.99 -35.30
N ASP A 777 -15.42 -4.15 -35.39
CA ASP A 777 -15.74 -3.16 -34.37
C ASP A 777 -16.88 -3.62 -33.44
N ILE A 778 -17.15 -2.85 -32.39
CA ILE A 778 -18.18 -3.16 -31.40
C ILE A 778 -19.56 -3.27 -32.05
N ASP A 779 -19.89 -2.43 -33.03
CA ASP A 779 -21.20 -2.46 -33.70
C ASP A 779 -21.35 -3.68 -34.60
N SER A 780 -20.32 -4.08 -35.32
CA SER A 780 -20.28 -5.31 -36.13
C SER A 780 -20.42 -6.56 -35.26
N LEU A 781 -19.79 -6.59 -34.09
CA LEU A 781 -19.96 -7.66 -33.10
C LEU A 781 -21.36 -7.66 -32.49
N ARG A 782 -21.94 -6.49 -32.21
CA ARG A 782 -23.30 -6.32 -31.69
C ARG A 782 -24.32 -6.90 -32.66
N ASP A 783 -24.22 -6.54 -33.94
CA ASP A 783 -25.11 -7.04 -35.00
C ASP A 783 -24.88 -8.54 -35.29
N TRP A 784 -23.65 -9.04 -35.18
CA TRP A 784 -23.36 -10.47 -35.29
C TRP A 784 -23.95 -11.28 -34.12
N VAL A 785 -23.83 -10.80 -32.88
CA VAL A 785 -24.44 -11.46 -31.70
C VAL A 785 -25.97 -11.42 -31.83
N ASN A 786 -26.55 -10.28 -32.19
CA ASN A 786 -28.00 -10.11 -32.35
C ASN A 786 -28.59 -10.93 -33.51
N SER A 787 -27.79 -11.31 -34.51
CA SER A 787 -28.22 -12.19 -35.62
C SER A 787 -27.98 -13.67 -35.39
N ASN A 788 -27.28 -14.04 -34.30
CA ASN A 788 -27.01 -15.42 -33.89
C ASN A 788 -27.64 -15.81 -32.54
N GLN A 789 -28.56 -14.99 -32.01
CA GLN A 789 -29.51 -15.34 -30.94
C GLN A 789 -30.87 -15.80 -31.52
#